data_AF-A0A848CJ65-F1
#
_entry.id   AF-A0A848CJ65-F1
#
_cell.length_a   1.000
_cell.length_b   1.000
_cell.length_c   1.000
_cell.angle_alpha   90.00
_cell.angle_beta   90.00
_cell.angle_gamma   90.00
#
_symmetry.space_group_name_H-M   'P 1'
#
loop_
_entity.id
_entity.type
_entity.pdbx_description
1 polymer ?
#
loop_
_entity_poly.entity_id
_entity_poly.type
_entity_poly.pdbx_seq_one_letter_code
_entity_poly.pdbx_strand_id
1 'polypeptide(L)'
;MARKATKKTKQGKALKPEDIKQLWRKVTPQEWLTLLQRINRDGKWSINGHTIKGCCPYHDDKTPSFFLNFDKCIGKCFGSCGKVVTDLVQLVARLQKSSYVAALTWLNTELNIQEIIGDGADDLVEYNAQQEMKKDAAEAMRKVMQEFVRDKPRHLDYLLPAMRYLVHGRKIPLDCLYSLPLGIFAKPEHVKKYMKQENHALYDTYFDRVSGPAFYGGVCFHYNNAPGCISRFKIRKMRLDAEEVCSKYAKGSDMPYDVVRNLADKAFVIVDDPFIAELGVFGLHHYNRMIGSADANAYITEGEFDAIAVMASQLKEGRDDFMIFAIGGNGNSGLSFLRELGIRTLWFVQDAPHKNGDDVAKRLLLNKKNFIGDSINRPLAYKIFCWTAEMLGGDLDEAIQLMGYDRVFNYLYNERSSFFINSYNWVLRKCDAEIAAMRLDVENQCKALEDTLEDRNRKENLENSLTAGVAATVKNWFGCVHEQVDRLTFIQKYTMSEGIDFEKLQEVNTSIYALDTVDGAVARLRDALREHIEVVYYESTKAGSQFTLWSRTEFETASIPMNDSGMELVLSQYLGKDVLVWAKQLLNGSPLLLSKSSGDEITDQKRIQQNILFLLRRTMLSMVSESRQISKLRIVGQGIHYADLPGAKADRHVYFVNGTRVFRGEFNPSSGAPIEWEFVNSAVDGNLLFTLHPGKKWSEVEDVAELYAGTQVDLRSLFGQVRDILDGWKFEHHDVMRDYLAAWILSLPIQRAMGMVNITFLTGESTSGKTSLVRGLLGGYGSSGYDVPYIVESAKYSSDATAAWIYQEMDQTALLLSLDEAEARQDNAHSSRVADIQQMMFSIPTGGARMSRGGSSADQRADYFLQMPVIMAAINMSSDPVFLTRVVVIYTQKDLQRRNIGDYIADRFTDTQIQRIRTGITTGMLSHLPELCRRMLDLRGKLSRVETSTKVTSRYVNSLLPALVVYDFLGFDAVNMFRCMVDNNRALLESLNYQDFQSEILNAVLYSEGVKTMLDDNIAGFSSPKALIMSGDFHILNNSGCGVKILPEKKWIVIFWRDAKQTLLRTTVYRNMSEAALRESIAKNVYVITDITPDDHKYIVETLGRGDIKHSSRYSVINSAYLLTDEQQERMLSGFSGGNNGGNNRGNNGGAGNDAKKGNGNGRWKRNDNGSIDYASQEIPVDAYDCTPECDVRNSMNGSLNGSGNDIRNTRMRPGAAPSEDLQFSL
;
A
#
# COMPACT_ATOMS: atom_id res chain seq x y z
N MET A 1 72.80 27.47 29.16
CA MET A 1 72.28 26.12 28.85
C MET A 1 71.15 25.80 29.82
N ALA A 2 69.90 25.86 29.36
CA ALA A 2 68.74 25.30 30.08
C ALA A 2 67.88 24.58 29.04
N ARG A 3 67.71 23.27 29.25
CA ARG A 3 67.19 22.29 28.30
C ARG A 3 65.72 22.56 27.97
N LYS A 4 65.40 22.68 26.67
CA LYS A 4 64.05 22.54 26.12
C LYS A 4 63.52 21.14 26.48
N ALA A 5 62.52 21.10 27.35
CA ALA A 5 61.70 19.90 27.55
C ALA A 5 60.72 19.80 26.38
N THR A 6 60.97 18.87 25.48
CA THR A 6 60.01 18.42 24.46
C THR A 6 58.87 17.69 25.16
N LYS A 7 57.72 18.37 25.33
CA LYS A 7 56.46 17.73 25.69
C LYS A 7 56.08 16.77 24.56
N LYS A 8 56.13 15.46 24.84
CA LYS A 8 55.48 14.43 24.02
C LYS A 8 53.99 14.78 23.92
N THR A 9 53.54 15.21 22.75
CA THR A 9 52.12 15.35 22.43
C THR A 9 51.48 13.97 22.41
N LYS A 10 50.57 13.71 23.36
CA LYS A 10 49.63 12.59 23.27
C LYS A 10 48.82 12.79 21.99
N GLN A 11 48.89 11.84 21.05
CA GLN A 11 47.94 11.77 19.93
C GLN A 11 46.59 11.26 20.47
N GLY A 12 45.84 12.16 21.13
CA GLY A 12 44.39 12.02 21.28
C GLY A 12 43.71 12.49 20.00
N LYS A 13 42.61 11.85 19.61
CA LYS A 13 41.81 12.24 18.44
C LYS A 13 41.22 13.64 18.72
N ALA A 14 41.58 14.65 17.93
CA ALA A 14 41.04 16.01 18.08
C ALA A 14 39.52 16.00 17.96
N LEU A 15 38.82 16.64 18.90
CA LEU A 15 37.36 16.67 18.93
C LEU A 15 36.87 17.60 17.81
N LYS A 16 35.86 17.19 17.06
CA LYS A 16 35.30 18.01 15.99
C LYS A 16 33.99 18.68 16.43
N PRO A 17 33.64 19.86 15.89
CA PRO A 17 32.34 20.49 16.15
C PRO A 17 31.14 19.58 15.86
N GLU A 18 31.26 18.63 14.92
CA GLU A 18 30.23 17.63 14.65
C GLU A 18 30.00 16.65 15.81
N ASP A 19 30.98 16.43 16.69
CA ASP A 19 30.86 15.51 17.83
C ASP A 19 29.89 16.03 18.88
N ILE A 20 29.76 17.35 19.05
CA ILE A 20 28.74 17.98 19.91
C ILE A 20 27.33 17.65 19.42
N LYS A 21 27.12 17.46 18.11
CA LYS A 21 25.79 17.12 17.58
C LYS A 21 25.28 15.78 18.10
N GLN A 22 26.16 14.91 18.60
CA GLN A 22 25.75 13.67 19.27
C GLN A 22 24.86 13.93 20.48
N LEU A 23 24.91 15.11 21.11
CA LEU A 23 24.01 15.48 22.22
C LEU A 23 22.53 15.48 21.82
N TRP A 24 22.22 15.76 20.55
CA TRP A 24 20.84 15.67 20.04
C TRP A 24 20.34 14.21 19.93
N ARG A 25 21.26 13.24 19.82
CA ARG A 25 20.91 11.83 19.56
C ARG A 25 21.11 10.91 20.76
N LYS A 26 22.15 11.16 21.58
CA LYS A 26 22.52 10.32 22.72
C LYS A 26 21.70 10.59 23.97
N VAL A 27 21.18 11.81 24.11
CA VAL A 27 20.36 12.21 25.26
C VAL A 27 18.92 12.27 24.79
N THR A 28 18.02 11.61 25.53
CA THR A 28 16.63 11.51 25.12
C THR A 28 15.92 12.87 25.25
N PRO A 29 14.88 13.14 24.43
CA PRO A 29 14.06 14.34 24.58
C PRO A 29 13.47 14.51 26.00
N GLN A 30 13.18 13.40 26.68
CA GLN A 30 12.64 13.43 28.04
C GLN A 30 13.67 13.89 29.09
N GLU A 31 14.92 13.45 28.97
CA GLU A 31 16.03 13.92 29.82
C GLU A 31 16.29 15.41 29.58
N TRP A 32 16.28 15.84 28.31
CA TRP A 32 16.39 17.25 27.94
C TRP A 32 15.25 18.10 28.51
N LEU A 33 14.00 17.61 28.47
CA LEU A 33 12.87 18.34 29.07
C LEU A 33 13.09 18.55 30.57
N THR A 34 13.48 17.51 31.28
CA THR A 34 13.73 17.54 32.73
C THR A 34 14.81 18.58 33.06
N LEU A 35 15.88 18.58 32.27
CA LEU A 35 16.99 19.50 32.41
C LEU A 35 16.57 20.96 32.11
N LEU A 36 15.83 21.21 31.03
CA LEU A 36 15.33 22.55 30.67
C LEU A 36 14.38 23.12 31.72
N GLN A 37 13.47 22.30 32.27
CA GLN A 37 12.56 22.69 33.35
C GLN A 37 13.33 23.03 34.63
N ARG A 38 14.48 22.40 34.89
CA ARG A 38 15.33 22.72 36.04
C ARG A 38 16.12 24.01 35.85
N ILE A 39 16.69 24.25 34.66
CA ILE A 39 17.47 25.46 34.37
C ILE A 39 16.57 26.70 34.31
N ASN A 40 15.43 26.60 33.61
CA ASN A 40 14.55 27.72 33.34
C ASN A 40 13.09 27.31 33.55
N ARG A 41 12.65 27.36 34.82
CA ARG A 41 11.29 27.02 35.25
C ARG A 41 10.23 27.91 34.59
N ASP A 42 10.54 29.18 34.41
CA ASP A 42 9.62 30.17 33.81
C ASP A 42 9.45 29.99 32.29
N GLY A 43 10.28 29.16 31.67
CA GLY A 43 10.25 28.88 30.24
C GLY A 43 9.05 28.06 29.75
N LYS A 44 8.18 27.56 30.65
CA LYS A 44 6.96 26.78 30.30
C LYS A 44 7.25 25.63 29.31
N TRP A 45 8.32 24.87 29.56
CA TRP A 45 8.76 23.78 28.68
C TRP A 45 7.81 22.58 28.73
N SER A 46 7.46 22.07 27.55
CA SER A 46 6.57 20.91 27.35
C SER A 46 7.09 20.04 26.20
N ILE A 47 6.80 18.74 26.22
CA ILE A 47 7.22 17.79 25.18
C ILE A 47 6.02 17.25 24.42
N ASN A 48 6.21 17.03 23.11
CA ASN A 48 5.28 16.33 22.23
C ASN A 48 6.09 15.45 21.27
N GLY A 49 6.14 14.14 21.55
CA GLY A 49 6.99 13.19 20.83
C GLY A 49 8.46 13.58 20.89
N HIS A 50 9.12 13.70 19.72
CA HIS A 50 10.52 14.11 19.58
C HIS A 50 10.74 15.63 19.54
N THR A 51 9.74 16.42 19.94
CA THR A 51 9.82 17.89 19.96
C THR A 51 9.55 18.45 21.35
N ILE A 52 10.39 19.38 21.81
CA ILE A 52 10.18 20.16 23.03
C ILE A 52 9.80 21.60 22.65
N LYS A 53 8.82 22.19 23.32
CA LYS A 53 8.37 23.57 23.12
C LYS A 53 8.45 24.37 24.42
N GLY A 54 8.97 25.58 24.36
CA GLY A 54 9.05 26.53 25.49
C GLY A 54 9.12 27.99 25.05
N CYS A 55 9.21 28.91 26.01
CA CYS A 55 9.44 30.33 25.75
C CYS A 55 10.87 30.56 25.27
N CYS A 56 11.06 31.51 24.35
CA CYS A 56 12.36 31.73 23.74
C CYS A 56 13.36 32.35 24.75
N PRO A 57 14.59 31.84 24.87
CA PRO A 57 15.60 32.47 25.74
C PRO A 57 16.34 33.65 25.06
N TYR A 58 16.01 33.95 23.80
CA TYR A 58 16.68 34.98 23.00
C TYR A 58 15.85 36.26 22.84
N HIS A 59 14.57 36.24 23.20
CA HIS A 59 13.72 37.42 23.28
C HIS A 59 12.62 37.19 24.31
N ASP A 60 12.05 38.27 24.84
CA ASP A 60 10.98 38.16 25.81
C ASP A 60 9.66 37.87 25.09
N ASP A 61 9.08 36.70 25.38
CA ASP A 61 7.79 36.24 24.86
C ASP A 61 6.96 35.66 26.02
N LYS A 62 5.67 36.03 26.08
CA LYS A 62 4.73 35.49 27.08
C LYS A 62 4.24 34.08 26.72
N THR A 63 4.38 33.70 25.45
CA THR A 63 3.90 32.45 24.87
C THR A 63 5.06 31.55 24.44
N PRO A 64 4.94 30.22 24.58
CA PRO A 64 5.96 29.31 24.09
C PRO A 64 6.12 29.40 22.56
N SER A 65 7.26 29.91 22.10
CA SER A 65 7.58 30.12 20.67
C SER A 65 8.87 29.43 20.22
N PHE A 66 9.61 28.80 21.13
CA PHE A 66 10.87 28.12 20.85
C PHE A 66 10.69 26.60 20.87
N PHE A 67 11.10 25.94 19.79
CA PHE A 67 10.92 24.52 19.57
C PHE A 67 12.27 23.85 19.38
N LEU A 68 12.55 22.78 20.13
CA LEU A 68 13.66 21.88 19.90
C LEU A 68 13.13 20.63 19.22
N ASN A 69 13.53 20.40 17.97
CA ASN A 69 13.20 19.19 17.24
C ASN A 69 14.42 18.28 17.19
N PHE A 70 14.35 17.13 17.87
CA PHE A 70 15.47 16.22 18.03
C PHE A 70 15.73 15.38 16.78
N ASP A 71 14.70 15.04 16.01
CA ASP A 71 14.86 14.34 14.73
C ASP A 71 15.62 15.21 13.70
N LYS A 72 15.34 16.51 13.71
CA LYS A 72 16.00 17.51 12.87
C LYS A 72 17.27 18.08 13.51
N CYS A 73 17.61 17.73 14.75
CA CYS A 73 18.75 18.28 15.49
C CYS A 73 18.81 19.82 15.47
N ILE A 74 17.64 20.48 15.57
CA ILE A 74 17.50 21.94 15.43
C ILE A 74 16.56 22.53 16.48
N GLY A 75 16.99 23.63 17.10
CA GLY A 75 16.18 24.52 17.89
C GLY A 75 15.76 25.73 17.09
N LYS A 76 14.47 26.08 17.06
CA LYS A 76 13.97 27.26 16.33
C LYS A 76 12.95 28.04 17.13
N CYS A 77 13.11 29.36 17.13
CA CYS A 77 12.08 30.30 17.51
C CYS A 77 11.19 30.65 16.31
N PHE A 78 9.88 30.48 16.46
CA PHE A 78 8.87 30.97 15.51
C PHE A 78 8.27 32.32 15.94
N GLY A 79 8.83 32.94 16.98
CA GLY A 79 8.54 34.31 17.41
C GLY A 79 9.36 35.36 16.64
N SER A 80 9.32 36.61 17.09
CA SER A 80 9.90 37.76 16.37
C SER A 80 11.41 37.67 16.13
N CYS A 81 12.13 36.93 16.97
CA CYS A 81 13.58 36.82 16.86
C CYS A 81 14.06 35.79 15.82
N GLY A 82 13.21 34.82 15.41
CA GLY A 82 13.56 33.80 14.41
C GLY A 82 14.80 32.96 14.72
N LYS A 83 15.26 32.94 15.98
CA LYS A 83 16.57 32.37 16.35
C LYS A 83 16.62 30.87 16.08
N VAL A 84 17.66 30.43 15.39
CA VAL A 84 17.99 29.02 15.18
C VAL A 84 19.20 28.62 16.01
N VAL A 85 19.15 27.42 16.58
CA VAL A 85 20.18 26.83 17.44
C VAL A 85 20.47 25.42 16.94
N THR A 86 21.73 25.14 16.63
CA THR A 86 22.22 23.80 16.28
C THR A 86 23.19 23.25 17.33
N ASP A 87 23.64 24.09 18.26
CA ASP A 87 24.52 23.77 19.38
C ASP A 87 23.76 23.89 20.71
N LEU A 88 23.51 22.75 21.35
CA LEU A 88 22.79 22.68 22.62
C LEU A 88 23.61 23.21 23.80
N VAL A 89 24.94 23.21 23.73
CA VAL A 89 25.79 23.80 24.77
C VAL A 89 25.61 25.31 24.78
N GLN A 90 25.55 25.93 23.60
CA GLN A 90 25.27 27.37 23.48
C GLN A 90 23.86 27.73 24.00
N LEU A 91 22.86 26.87 23.80
CA LEU A 91 21.53 27.05 24.39
C LEU A 91 21.57 27.05 25.92
N VAL A 92 22.28 26.08 26.50
CA VAL A 92 22.41 25.94 27.95
C VAL A 92 23.16 27.13 28.54
N ALA A 93 24.27 27.54 27.93
CA ALA A 93 25.00 28.74 28.33
C ALA A 93 24.10 29.98 28.32
N ARG A 94 23.24 30.11 27.29
CA ARG A 94 22.28 31.21 27.20
C ARG A 94 21.22 31.15 28.30
N LEU A 95 20.66 29.98 28.59
CA LEU A 95 19.63 29.78 29.61
C LEU A 95 20.17 30.03 31.03
N GLN A 96 21.41 29.59 31.30
CA GLN A 96 22.08 29.76 32.58
C GLN A 96 22.75 31.13 32.76
N LYS A 97 22.86 31.92 31.69
CA LYS A 97 23.68 33.16 31.65
C LYS A 97 25.13 32.89 32.08
N SER A 98 25.68 31.76 31.65
CA SER A 98 27.03 31.30 31.98
C SER A 98 27.96 31.37 30.75
N SER A 99 29.26 31.16 30.96
CA SER A 99 30.20 30.95 29.85
C SER A 99 29.94 29.60 29.17
N TYR A 100 30.43 29.45 27.93
CA TYR A 100 30.34 28.18 27.20
C TYR A 100 31.05 27.05 27.94
N VAL A 101 32.24 27.34 28.53
CA VAL A 101 32.99 26.39 29.36
C VAL A 101 32.16 25.91 30.54
N ALA A 102 31.55 26.84 31.29
CA ALA A 102 30.76 26.52 32.45
C ALA A 102 29.53 25.66 32.09
N ALA A 103 28.87 25.97 30.97
CA ALA A 103 27.76 25.19 30.46
C ALA A 103 28.17 23.78 30.03
N LEU A 104 29.34 23.64 29.38
CA LEU A 104 29.89 22.36 28.96
C LEU A 104 30.26 21.49 30.16
N THR A 105 30.95 22.06 31.17
CA THR A 105 31.29 21.37 32.43
C THR A 105 30.03 20.92 33.15
N TRP A 106 29.02 21.80 33.22
CA TRP A 106 27.76 21.47 33.87
C TRP A 106 27.00 20.37 33.14
N LEU A 107 26.89 20.43 31.80
CA LEU A 107 26.27 19.36 31.01
C LEU A 107 27.00 18.02 31.19
N ASN A 108 28.33 18.06 31.31
CA ASN A 108 29.13 16.89 31.60
C ASN A 108 28.77 16.24 32.95
N THR A 109 28.57 17.04 33.99
CA THR A 109 28.14 16.56 35.30
C THR A 109 26.71 15.98 35.28
N GLU A 110 25.79 16.64 34.56
CA GLU A 110 24.36 16.31 34.63
C GLU A 110 23.94 15.17 33.70
N LEU A 111 24.58 15.05 32.53
CA LEU A 111 24.21 14.08 31.50
C LEU A 111 25.30 13.01 31.27
N ASN A 112 26.38 13.04 32.06
CA ASN A 112 27.53 12.15 31.93
C ASN A 112 28.08 12.07 30.49
N ILE A 113 28.23 13.22 29.83
CA ILE A 113 28.63 13.28 28.41
C ILE A 113 30.15 13.13 28.21
N GLN A 114 30.92 12.63 29.20
CA GLN A 114 32.37 12.44 29.12
C GLN A 114 32.77 11.56 27.93
N GLU A 115 31.96 10.56 27.60
CA GLU A 115 32.19 9.70 26.44
C GLU A 115 32.00 10.42 25.09
N ILE A 116 31.34 11.59 25.09
CA ILE A 116 31.13 12.44 23.91
C ILE A 116 32.25 13.47 23.77
N ILE A 117 32.66 14.10 24.88
CA ILE A 117 33.60 15.24 24.88
C ILE A 117 35.06 14.84 25.12
N GLY A 118 35.32 13.67 25.74
CA GLY A 118 36.66 13.15 26.02
C GLY A 118 37.63 14.17 26.64
N ASP A 119 38.90 14.11 26.24
CA ASP A 119 39.95 15.08 26.62
C ASP A 119 39.91 16.36 25.75
N GLY A 120 38.95 16.51 24.84
CA GLY A 120 38.91 17.56 23.81
C GLY A 120 37.99 18.75 24.13
N ALA A 121 37.66 18.95 25.41
CA ALA A 121 36.81 20.07 25.84
C ALA A 121 37.43 21.44 25.53
N ASP A 122 38.77 21.57 25.62
CA ASP A 122 39.48 22.81 25.33
C ASP A 122 39.35 23.23 23.86
N ASP A 123 39.43 22.27 22.92
CA ASP A 123 39.27 22.52 21.48
C ASP A 123 37.87 23.12 21.16
N LEU A 124 36.82 22.67 21.86
CA LEU A 124 35.47 23.19 21.69
C LEU A 124 35.30 24.62 22.23
N VAL A 125 36.03 24.95 23.29
CA VAL A 125 36.04 26.30 23.87
C VAL A 125 36.75 27.26 22.93
N GLU A 126 37.91 26.86 22.39
CA GLU A 126 38.62 27.63 21.38
C GLU A 126 37.79 27.83 20.11
N TYR A 127 37.13 26.76 19.63
CA TYR A 127 36.19 26.82 18.52
C TYR A 127 35.07 27.83 18.76
N ASN A 128 34.44 27.80 19.95
CA ASN A 128 33.36 28.73 20.27
C ASN A 128 33.85 30.18 20.33
N ALA A 129 35.00 30.43 20.97
CA ALA A 129 35.62 31.76 21.04
C ALA A 129 35.90 32.30 19.63
N GLN A 130 36.41 31.46 18.73
CA GLN A 130 36.62 31.84 17.33
C GLN A 130 35.28 32.14 16.64
N GLN A 131 34.21 31.37 16.86
CA GLN A 131 32.89 31.65 16.28
C GLN A 131 32.30 32.97 16.76
N GLU A 132 32.43 33.32 18.04
CA GLU A 132 32.00 34.62 18.56
C GLU A 132 32.83 35.77 17.98
N MET A 133 34.16 35.59 17.85
CA MET A 133 35.02 36.55 17.16
C MET A 133 34.59 36.78 15.71
N LYS A 134 34.30 35.72 14.94
CA LYS A 134 33.85 35.87 13.54
C LYS A 134 32.55 36.65 13.42
N LYS A 135 31.58 36.40 14.31
CA LYS A 135 30.30 37.14 14.32
C LYS A 135 30.54 38.62 14.61
N ASP A 136 31.38 38.90 15.60
CA ASP A 136 31.76 40.25 16.00
C ASP A 136 32.51 40.98 14.86
N ALA A 137 33.40 40.29 14.16
CA ALA A 137 34.10 40.80 12.99
C ALA A 137 33.14 41.11 11.82
N ALA A 138 32.21 40.21 11.50
CA ALA A 138 31.21 40.43 10.46
C ALA A 138 30.31 41.64 10.77
N GLU A 139 29.89 41.78 12.02
CA GLU A 139 29.13 42.94 12.50
C GLU A 139 29.95 44.23 12.43
N ALA A 140 31.20 44.19 12.88
CA ALA A 140 32.11 45.33 12.86
C ALA A 140 32.39 45.81 11.43
N MET A 141 32.67 44.91 10.49
CA MET A 141 32.86 45.25 9.07
C MET A 141 31.62 45.94 8.47
N ARG A 142 30.42 45.52 8.89
CA ARG A 142 29.17 46.17 8.48
C ARG A 142 29.01 47.56 9.12
N LYS A 143 29.35 47.71 10.39
CA LYS A 143 29.32 49.01 11.10
C LYS A 143 30.32 50.02 10.54
N VAL A 144 31.51 49.58 10.11
CA VAL A 144 32.47 50.46 9.42
C VAL A 144 31.89 50.95 8.09
N MET A 145 31.22 50.07 7.34
CA MET A 145 30.51 50.45 6.12
C MET A 145 29.37 51.44 6.40
N GLN A 146 28.60 51.24 7.49
CA GLN A 146 27.57 52.20 7.94
C GLN A 146 28.14 53.56 8.31
N GLU A 147 29.24 53.60 9.08
CA GLU A 147 29.97 54.82 9.43
C GLU A 147 30.41 55.57 8.17
N PHE A 148 30.98 54.86 7.19
CA PHE A 148 31.40 55.48 5.94
C PHE A 148 30.24 56.12 5.18
N VAL A 149 29.09 55.45 5.09
CA VAL A 149 27.92 56.00 4.39
C VAL A 149 27.32 57.20 5.13
N ARG A 150 27.21 57.11 6.47
CA ARG A 150 26.61 58.15 7.32
C ARG A 150 27.50 59.40 7.42
N ASP A 151 28.78 59.20 7.71
CA ASP A 151 29.68 60.28 8.15
C ASP A 151 30.72 60.68 7.10
N LYS A 152 30.98 59.81 6.10
CA LYS A 152 32.01 59.99 5.05
C LYS A 152 33.37 60.51 5.56
N PRO A 153 33.96 59.87 6.57
CA PRO A 153 35.19 60.37 7.15
C PRO A 153 36.38 60.05 6.22
N ARG A 154 37.29 61.02 6.04
CA ARG A 154 38.45 60.91 5.13
C ARG A 154 39.33 59.67 5.35
N HIS A 155 39.46 59.21 6.59
CA HIS A 155 40.28 58.04 6.91
C HIS A 155 39.69 56.71 6.38
N LEU A 156 38.44 56.72 5.92
CA LEU A 156 37.74 55.59 5.31
C LEU A 156 37.56 55.75 3.78
N ASP A 157 38.19 56.73 3.13
CA ASP A 157 38.02 56.97 1.68
C ASP A 157 38.39 55.75 0.81
N TYR A 158 39.27 54.87 1.30
CA TYR A 158 39.63 53.61 0.66
C TYR A 158 38.45 52.60 0.53
N LEU A 159 37.32 52.85 1.21
CA LEU A 159 36.08 52.07 1.05
C LEU A 159 35.26 52.50 -0.18
N LEU A 160 35.52 53.69 -0.72
CA LEU A 160 34.72 54.30 -1.78
C LEU A 160 34.60 53.41 -3.03
N PRO A 161 35.67 52.74 -3.52
CA PRO A 161 35.55 51.87 -4.68
C PRO A 161 34.56 50.72 -4.48
N ALA A 162 34.61 50.04 -3.33
CA ALA A 162 33.68 48.95 -3.02
C ALA A 162 32.24 49.45 -2.90
N MET A 163 32.02 50.62 -2.28
CA MET A 163 30.69 51.20 -2.19
C MET A 163 30.12 51.55 -3.56
N ARG A 164 30.92 52.15 -4.45
CA ARG A 164 30.49 52.45 -5.82
C ARG A 164 30.23 51.17 -6.63
N TYR A 165 31.08 50.16 -6.47
CA TYR A 165 30.89 48.86 -7.10
C TYR A 165 29.56 48.20 -6.69
N LEU A 166 29.25 48.18 -5.39
CA LEU A 166 28.01 47.57 -4.87
C LEU A 166 26.75 48.36 -5.30
N VAL A 167 26.76 49.68 -5.11
CA VAL A 167 25.56 50.52 -5.34
C VAL A 167 25.31 50.76 -6.82
N HIS A 168 26.36 51.05 -7.61
CA HIS A 168 26.19 51.46 -9.00
C HIS A 168 26.54 50.35 -10.00
N GLY A 169 27.51 49.48 -9.69
CA GLY A 169 27.87 48.36 -10.57
C GLY A 169 26.99 47.12 -10.39
N ARG A 170 26.60 46.82 -9.15
CA ARG A 170 25.70 45.71 -8.80
C ARG A 170 24.25 46.16 -8.55
N LYS A 171 24.00 47.47 -8.62
CA LYS A 171 22.67 48.08 -8.43
C LYS A 171 21.98 47.68 -7.13
N ILE A 172 22.77 47.43 -6.08
CA ILE A 172 22.23 47.07 -4.76
C ILE A 172 21.75 48.35 -4.07
N PRO A 173 20.47 48.42 -3.63
CA PRO A 173 19.96 49.58 -2.91
C PRO A 173 20.75 49.83 -1.61
N LEU A 174 21.06 51.10 -1.33
CA LEU A 174 21.91 51.52 -0.20
C LEU A 174 21.28 51.15 1.16
N ASP A 175 19.97 51.27 1.27
CA ASP A 175 19.15 50.89 2.43
C ASP A 175 19.17 49.38 2.69
N CYS A 176 19.25 48.57 1.64
CA CYS A 176 19.30 47.11 1.73
C CYS A 176 20.69 46.58 2.16
N LEU A 177 21.78 47.31 1.87
CA LEU A 177 23.16 46.83 2.10
C LEU A 177 23.42 46.39 3.54
N TYR A 178 22.78 47.02 4.52
CA TYR A 178 22.99 46.73 5.94
C TYR A 178 22.27 45.48 6.44
N SER A 179 21.31 44.98 5.66
CA SER A 179 20.52 43.77 5.96
C SER A 179 21.05 42.54 5.22
N LEU A 180 22.00 42.73 4.31
CA LEU A 180 22.64 41.67 3.54
C LEU A 180 23.82 41.05 4.33
N PRO A 181 24.13 39.77 4.12
CA PRO A 181 25.24 39.07 4.79
C PRO A 181 26.62 39.41 4.21
N LEU A 182 26.90 40.71 4.01
CA LEU A 182 28.16 41.24 3.47
C LEU A 182 28.69 42.42 4.31
N GLY A 183 29.98 42.71 4.15
CA GLY A 183 30.62 43.89 4.72
C GLY A 183 31.83 44.32 3.90
N ILE A 184 32.54 45.36 4.33
CA ILE A 184 33.81 45.76 3.72
C ILE A 184 34.95 45.37 4.66
N PHE A 185 35.95 44.68 4.11
CA PHE A 185 37.15 44.32 4.84
C PHE A 185 38.01 45.56 5.08
N ALA A 186 37.86 46.17 6.26
CA ALA A 186 38.54 47.40 6.64
C ALA A 186 39.86 47.13 7.37
N LYS A 187 40.66 48.19 7.57
CA LYS A 187 41.89 48.11 8.35
C LYS A 187 41.59 47.65 9.79
N PRO A 188 42.47 46.87 10.44
CA PRO A 188 42.23 46.30 11.76
C PRO A 188 41.79 47.34 12.81
N GLU A 189 42.39 48.53 12.82
CA GLU A 189 42.05 49.62 13.73
C GLU A 189 40.60 50.09 13.59
N HIS A 190 40.05 50.09 12.38
CA HIS A 190 38.67 50.51 12.10
C HIS A 190 37.68 49.41 12.47
N VAL A 191 38.02 48.14 12.22
CA VAL A 191 37.18 47.00 12.60
C VAL A 191 37.14 46.85 14.13
N LYS A 192 38.30 46.90 14.79
CA LYS A 192 38.43 46.73 16.25
C LYS A 192 37.69 47.79 17.06
N LYS A 193 37.46 48.98 16.51
CA LYS A 193 36.61 50.03 17.10
C LYS A 193 35.20 49.53 17.45
N TYR A 194 34.68 48.58 16.67
CA TYR A 194 33.33 48.03 16.83
C TYR A 194 33.30 46.60 17.38
N MET A 195 34.47 46.02 17.67
CA MET A 195 34.60 44.67 18.24
C MET A 195 34.87 44.72 19.75
N LYS A 196 34.46 43.66 20.45
CA LYS A 196 34.81 43.45 21.86
C LYS A 196 36.31 43.28 22.02
N GLN A 197 36.86 43.90 23.05
CA GLN A 197 38.32 43.90 23.32
C GLN A 197 38.90 42.48 23.48
N GLU A 198 38.14 41.57 24.08
CA GLU A 198 38.51 40.15 24.26
C GLU A 198 38.74 39.40 22.94
N ASN A 199 38.14 39.85 21.83
CA ASN A 199 38.25 39.21 20.52
C ASN A 199 39.42 39.73 19.67
N HIS A 200 40.11 40.80 20.09
CA HIS A 200 41.08 41.50 19.23
C HIS A 200 42.29 40.61 18.87
N ALA A 201 42.82 39.84 19.82
CA ALA A 201 43.99 38.97 19.57
C ALA A 201 43.65 37.80 18.62
N LEU A 202 42.46 37.21 18.77
CA LEU A 202 41.94 36.16 17.90
C LEU A 202 41.70 36.69 16.48
N TYR A 203 41.18 37.92 16.35
CA TYR A 203 40.99 38.58 15.06
C TYR A 203 42.31 38.73 14.30
N ASP A 204 43.35 39.24 14.96
CA ASP A 204 44.67 39.43 14.34
C ASP A 204 45.25 38.11 13.86
N THR A 205 45.15 37.06 14.69
CA THR A 205 45.64 35.73 14.34
C THR A 205 44.87 35.11 13.16
N TYR A 206 43.54 35.26 13.15
CA TYR A 206 42.69 34.67 12.12
C TYR A 206 42.86 35.32 10.74
N PHE A 207 43.02 36.65 10.70
CA PHE A 207 43.14 37.41 9.45
C PHE A 207 44.58 37.75 9.05
N ASP A 208 45.59 37.24 9.76
CA ASP A 208 47.02 37.54 9.53
C ASP A 208 47.44 37.41 8.05
N ARG A 209 47.06 36.30 7.41
CA ARG A 209 47.39 36.00 5.99
C ARG A 209 46.73 36.95 4.97
N VAL A 210 45.71 37.69 5.37
CA VAL A 210 44.99 38.65 4.52
C VAL A 210 45.09 40.08 5.06
N SER A 211 45.96 40.32 6.04
CA SER A 211 46.19 41.64 6.61
C SER A 211 47.19 42.40 5.76
N GLY A 212 46.69 43.21 4.81
CA GLY A 212 47.55 44.08 4.02
C GLY A 212 46.78 45.01 3.07
N PRO A 213 47.46 46.05 2.52
CA PRO A 213 46.83 47.08 1.68
C PRO A 213 46.06 46.54 0.47
N ALA A 214 46.51 45.41 -0.11
CA ALA A 214 45.86 44.80 -1.26
C ALA A 214 44.49 44.16 -0.96
N PHE A 215 44.11 44.03 0.32
CA PHE A 215 42.85 43.45 0.77
C PHE A 215 41.90 44.49 1.38
N TYR A 216 42.45 45.54 1.97
CA TYR A 216 41.64 46.60 2.59
C TYR A 216 40.76 47.29 1.55
N GLY A 217 39.50 47.53 1.91
CA GLY A 217 38.48 48.03 1.00
C GLY A 217 37.83 46.93 0.14
N GLY A 218 38.25 45.68 0.25
CA GLY A 218 37.61 44.54 -0.44
C GLY A 218 36.22 44.20 0.10
N VAL A 219 35.36 43.65 -0.76
CA VAL A 219 34.03 43.18 -0.35
C VAL A 219 34.16 41.83 0.34
N CYS A 220 33.65 41.73 1.57
CA CYS A 220 33.74 40.55 2.42
C CYS A 220 32.39 39.85 2.50
N PHE A 221 32.37 38.55 2.18
CA PHE A 221 31.23 37.67 2.28
C PHE A 221 31.46 36.64 3.38
N HIS A 222 30.51 36.49 4.30
CA HIS A 222 30.61 35.45 5.33
C HIS A 222 29.75 34.25 4.94
N TYR A 223 30.39 33.09 4.79
CA TYR A 223 29.72 31.85 4.50
C TYR A 223 29.30 31.14 5.80
N ASN A 224 28.31 30.27 5.69
CA ASN A 224 27.72 29.58 6.81
C ASN A 224 27.55 28.09 6.52
N ASN A 225 27.92 27.24 7.49
CA ASN A 225 27.57 25.82 7.53
C ASN A 225 26.43 25.54 8.55
N ALA A 226 25.99 26.56 9.27
CA ALA A 226 24.75 26.57 10.04
C ALA A 226 24.26 28.02 10.20
N PRO A 227 22.96 28.25 10.42
CA PRO A 227 22.34 29.57 10.63
C PRO A 227 23.10 30.52 11.56
N GLY A 228 23.67 29.97 12.63
CA GLY A 228 24.41 30.72 13.65
C GLY A 228 25.94 30.53 13.60
N CYS A 229 26.49 29.86 12.59
CA CYS A 229 27.91 29.52 12.52
C CYS A 229 28.51 30.08 11.23
N ILE A 230 29.53 30.92 11.36
CA ILE A 230 30.29 31.41 10.20
C ILE A 230 31.39 30.38 9.93
N SER A 231 31.33 29.74 8.77
CA SER A 231 32.33 28.76 8.34
C SER A 231 33.62 29.50 7.98
N ARG A 232 33.60 30.31 6.92
CA ARG A 232 34.77 31.05 6.41
C ARG A 232 34.36 32.40 5.81
N PHE A 233 35.33 33.28 5.65
CA PHE A 233 35.16 34.55 4.93
C PHE A 233 35.76 34.46 3.53
N LYS A 234 35.06 35.02 2.54
CA LYS A 234 35.57 35.22 1.18
C LYS A 234 35.70 36.72 0.93
N ILE A 235 36.89 37.16 0.53
CA ILE A 235 37.20 38.57 0.27
C ILE A 235 37.43 38.74 -1.22
N ARG A 236 36.61 39.58 -1.86
CA ARG A 236 36.80 40.05 -3.23
C ARG A 236 37.59 41.35 -3.21
N LYS A 237 38.76 41.34 -3.84
CA LYS A 237 39.67 42.48 -3.85
C LYS A 237 39.14 43.60 -4.74
N MET A 238 39.46 44.83 -4.39
CA MET A 238 39.36 45.95 -5.33
C MET A 238 40.65 46.04 -6.15
N ARG A 239 40.58 46.56 -7.37
CA ARG A 239 41.80 46.85 -8.13
C ARG A 239 42.64 47.89 -7.39
N LEU A 240 43.96 47.78 -7.53
CA LEU A 240 44.90 48.71 -6.88
C LEU A 240 44.73 50.16 -7.36
N ASP A 241 44.30 50.37 -8.61
CA ASP A 241 44.02 51.68 -9.20
C ASP A 241 42.59 52.17 -8.97
N ALA A 242 41.74 51.41 -8.26
CA ALA A 242 40.31 51.69 -8.16
C ALA A 242 40.00 53.02 -7.46
N GLU A 243 40.79 53.43 -6.47
CA GLU A 243 40.66 54.74 -5.80
C GLU A 243 40.95 55.89 -6.77
N GLU A 244 42.01 55.78 -7.56
CA GLU A 244 42.36 56.77 -8.58
C GLU A 244 41.26 56.86 -9.64
N VAL A 245 40.75 55.72 -10.11
CA VAL A 245 39.63 55.66 -11.07
C VAL A 245 38.38 56.32 -10.48
N CYS A 246 38.07 56.06 -9.20
CA CYS A 246 36.93 56.70 -8.53
C CYS A 246 37.11 58.21 -8.41
N SER A 247 38.33 58.70 -8.17
CA SER A 247 38.60 60.15 -8.04
C SER A 247 38.28 60.96 -9.31
N LYS A 248 38.28 60.32 -10.49
CA LYS A 248 37.94 60.93 -11.79
C LYS A 248 36.46 61.27 -11.95
N TYR A 249 35.59 60.76 -11.07
CA TYR A 249 34.15 60.95 -11.12
C TYR A 249 33.60 61.49 -9.80
N ALA A 250 32.88 62.60 -9.84
CA ALA A 250 32.32 63.25 -8.65
C ALA A 250 31.23 62.39 -7.99
N LYS A 251 30.33 61.79 -8.78
CA LYS A 251 29.30 60.85 -8.31
C LYS A 251 29.49 59.48 -8.94
N GLY A 252 29.13 58.43 -8.21
CA GLY A 252 29.19 57.07 -8.73
C GLY A 252 28.18 56.81 -9.86
N SER A 253 27.07 57.57 -9.91
CA SER A 253 26.09 57.54 -11.01
C SER A 253 26.65 57.98 -12.36
N ASP A 254 27.73 58.75 -12.34
CA ASP A 254 28.32 59.35 -13.54
C ASP A 254 29.38 58.41 -14.16
N MET A 255 29.70 57.30 -13.48
CA MET A 255 30.64 56.30 -13.96
C MET A 255 29.98 55.40 -15.01
N PRO A 256 30.62 55.20 -16.19
CA PRO A 256 30.14 54.23 -17.16
C PRO A 256 30.00 52.83 -16.55
N TYR A 257 28.98 52.08 -16.97
CA TYR A 257 28.66 50.76 -16.41
C TYR A 257 29.86 49.80 -16.40
N ASP A 258 30.59 49.72 -17.51
CA ASP A 258 31.77 48.84 -17.62
C ASP A 258 32.91 49.28 -16.69
N VAL A 259 33.08 50.58 -16.48
CA VAL A 259 34.12 51.11 -15.58
C VAL A 259 33.79 50.75 -14.13
N VAL A 260 32.54 50.95 -13.72
CA VAL A 260 32.14 50.67 -12.33
C VAL A 260 32.09 49.17 -12.02
N ARG A 261 31.66 48.31 -12.97
CA ARG A 261 31.69 46.83 -12.83
C ARG A 261 33.13 46.30 -12.73
N ASN A 262 34.10 46.99 -13.32
CA ASN A 262 35.50 46.59 -13.31
C ASN A 262 36.32 47.14 -12.13
N LEU A 263 35.71 47.85 -11.17
CA LEU A 263 36.42 48.31 -9.95
C LEU A 263 36.87 47.15 -9.05
N ALA A 264 36.09 46.07 -9.04
CA ALA A 264 36.42 44.85 -8.32
C ALA A 264 37.30 43.93 -9.17
N ASP A 265 38.32 43.33 -8.54
CA ASP A 265 39.10 42.27 -9.14
C ASP A 265 38.24 40.99 -9.25
N LYS A 266 38.50 40.20 -10.30
CA LYS A 266 37.94 38.86 -10.42
C LYS A 266 38.56 37.93 -9.37
N ALA A 267 39.79 38.19 -8.95
CA ALA A 267 40.49 37.45 -7.91
C ALA A 267 39.81 37.61 -6.53
N PHE A 268 39.78 36.51 -5.78
CA PHE A 268 39.27 36.46 -4.42
C PHE A 268 40.19 35.62 -3.55
N VAL A 269 40.06 35.78 -2.23
CA VAL A 269 40.74 34.93 -1.24
C VAL A 269 39.71 34.40 -0.25
N ILE A 270 39.81 33.12 0.08
CA ILE A 270 39.05 32.49 1.16
C ILE A 270 39.97 32.44 2.37
N VAL A 271 39.56 33.05 3.48
CA VAL A 271 40.35 33.07 4.72
C VAL A 271 40.39 31.67 5.31
N ASP A 272 41.59 31.18 5.66
CA ASP A 272 41.80 29.87 6.26
C ASP A 272 41.20 29.77 7.65
N ASP A 273 40.65 28.60 7.95
CA ASP A 273 40.04 28.32 9.23
C ASP A 273 40.67 27.08 9.87
N PRO A 274 41.15 27.17 11.13
CA PRO A 274 41.79 26.05 11.79
C PRO A 274 40.83 24.90 12.15
N PHE A 275 39.52 25.16 12.27
CA PHE A 275 38.53 24.18 12.69
C PHE A 275 37.60 23.71 11.57
N ILE A 276 37.32 24.55 10.56
CA ILE A 276 36.35 24.28 9.49
C ILE A 276 37.01 24.34 8.11
N ALA A 277 37.27 23.18 7.51
CA ALA A 277 37.85 23.11 6.16
C ALA A 277 36.86 23.54 5.06
N GLU A 278 35.58 23.18 5.20
CA GLU A 278 34.55 23.39 4.18
C GLU A 278 34.05 24.84 4.14
N LEU A 279 33.74 25.34 2.94
CA LEU A 279 33.28 26.72 2.74
C LEU A 279 31.86 26.94 3.28
N GLY A 280 30.95 25.97 3.14
CA GLY A 280 29.51 26.15 3.45
C GLY A 280 28.75 26.85 2.32
N VAL A 281 27.67 27.56 2.63
CA VAL A 281 26.89 28.36 1.67
C VAL A 281 26.76 29.81 2.11
N PHE A 282 26.69 30.71 1.15
CA PHE A 282 26.43 32.13 1.40
C PHE A 282 24.92 32.38 1.42
N GLY A 283 24.44 33.22 2.35
CA GLY A 283 23.02 33.58 2.46
C GLY A 283 22.23 32.83 3.52
N LEU A 284 22.77 31.76 4.09
CA LEU A 284 22.04 30.94 5.07
C LEU A 284 21.59 31.75 6.30
N HIS A 285 22.47 32.61 6.80
CA HIS A 285 22.17 33.47 7.96
C HIS A 285 21.04 34.47 7.68
N HIS A 286 20.90 34.93 6.45
CA HIS A 286 19.86 35.90 6.07
C HIS A 286 18.46 35.28 6.21
N TYR A 287 18.30 34.03 5.79
CA TYR A 287 17.03 33.30 5.80
C TYR A 287 16.74 32.51 7.09
N ASN A 288 17.36 32.86 8.22
CA ASN A 288 17.17 32.16 9.50
C ASN A 288 15.69 31.98 9.89
N ARG A 289 14.84 32.97 9.57
CA ARG A 289 13.40 32.93 9.85
C ARG A 289 12.65 31.87 9.04
N MET A 290 13.12 31.54 7.84
CA MET A 290 12.47 30.58 6.94
C MET A 290 12.87 29.12 7.21
N ILE A 291 14.07 28.88 7.74
CA ILE A 291 14.62 27.53 7.97
C ILE A 291 13.73 26.69 8.88
N GLY A 292 13.43 25.44 8.55
CA GLY A 292 12.60 24.56 9.39
C GLY A 292 11.09 24.83 9.35
N SER A 293 10.61 25.65 8.41
CA SER A 293 9.20 25.68 8.00
C SER A 293 8.77 24.35 7.35
N ALA A 294 7.45 24.11 7.22
CA ALA A 294 6.90 22.84 6.74
C ALA A 294 7.37 22.45 5.32
N ASP A 295 7.64 23.44 4.45
CA ASP A 295 8.00 23.26 3.03
C ASP A 295 9.35 23.91 2.68
N ALA A 296 10.41 23.61 3.44
CA ALA A 296 11.72 24.21 3.24
C ALA A 296 12.43 23.71 1.95
N ASN A 297 12.03 24.26 0.80
CA ASN A 297 12.81 24.23 -0.44
C ASN A 297 13.83 25.37 -0.43
N ALA A 298 14.99 25.16 -1.05
CA ALA A 298 15.97 26.23 -1.23
C ALA A 298 16.47 26.29 -2.67
N TYR A 299 16.75 27.50 -3.13
CA TYR A 299 17.38 27.77 -4.41
C TYR A 299 18.89 27.88 -4.19
N ILE A 300 19.65 27.34 -5.13
CA ILE A 300 21.11 27.39 -5.10
C ILE A 300 21.58 28.05 -6.38
N THR A 301 22.55 28.95 -6.28
CA THR A 301 23.18 29.60 -7.43
C THR A 301 24.71 29.58 -7.29
N GLU A 302 25.41 29.90 -8.37
CA GLU A 302 26.87 29.84 -8.44
C GLU A 302 27.53 30.98 -7.66
N GLY A 303 27.10 32.21 -7.92
CA GLY A 303 27.75 33.44 -7.45
C GLY A 303 27.04 34.10 -6.26
N GLU A 304 27.81 34.81 -5.43
CA GLU A 304 27.25 35.56 -4.30
C GLU A 304 26.35 36.71 -4.76
N PHE A 305 26.68 37.32 -5.90
CA PHE A 305 25.91 38.45 -6.43
C PHE A 305 24.55 38.05 -6.97
N ASP A 306 24.40 36.83 -7.50
CA ASP A 306 23.12 36.26 -7.89
C ASP A 306 22.19 36.10 -6.68
N ALA A 307 22.72 35.56 -5.58
CA ALA A 307 22.00 35.44 -4.32
C ALA A 307 21.67 36.82 -3.72
N ILE A 308 22.62 37.76 -3.76
CA ILE A 308 22.43 39.14 -3.25
C ILE A 308 21.38 39.88 -4.06
N ALA A 309 21.36 39.77 -5.38
CA ALA A 309 20.38 40.46 -6.23
C ALA A 309 18.94 40.05 -5.86
N VAL A 310 18.73 38.75 -5.60
CA VAL A 310 17.44 38.24 -5.11
C VAL A 310 17.14 38.72 -3.70
N MET A 311 18.09 38.58 -2.75
CA MET A 311 17.90 39.03 -1.36
C MET A 311 17.59 40.52 -1.26
N ALA A 312 18.30 41.35 -2.03
CA ALA A 312 18.11 42.79 -2.07
C ALA A 312 16.73 43.17 -2.63
N SER A 313 16.27 42.44 -3.65
CA SER A 313 14.93 42.66 -4.24
C SER A 313 13.82 42.28 -3.26
N GLN A 314 13.95 41.11 -2.59
CA GLN A 314 13.03 40.67 -1.54
C GLN A 314 12.96 41.66 -0.38
N LEU A 315 14.12 42.14 0.11
CA LEU A 315 14.20 43.15 1.17
C LEU A 315 13.52 44.47 0.78
N LYS A 316 13.79 44.96 -0.44
CA LYS A 316 13.23 46.21 -0.95
C LYS A 316 11.70 46.18 -0.99
N GLU A 317 11.14 45.01 -1.29
CA GLU A 317 9.69 44.81 -1.42
C GLU A 317 9.04 44.30 -0.13
N GLY A 318 9.83 44.05 0.92
CA GLY A 318 9.35 43.51 2.20
C GLY A 318 8.79 42.09 2.09
N ARG A 319 9.30 41.28 1.15
CA ARG A 319 8.88 39.90 0.89
C ARG A 319 9.90 38.90 1.41
N ASP A 320 9.44 37.73 1.84
CA ASP A 320 10.27 36.57 2.20
C ASP A 320 9.85 35.39 1.29
N ASP A 321 10.05 35.53 -0.02
CA ASP A 321 9.45 34.65 -1.03
C ASP A 321 10.03 33.22 -0.99
N PHE A 322 11.35 33.09 -1.06
CA PHE A 322 12.06 31.81 -0.98
C PHE A 322 13.52 32.00 -0.56
N MET A 323 14.10 30.95 0.02
CA MET A 323 15.50 30.93 0.40
C MET A 323 16.39 30.71 -0.83
N ILE A 324 17.42 31.55 -1.01
CA ILE A 324 18.45 31.39 -2.03
C ILE A 324 19.85 31.44 -1.42
N PHE A 325 20.72 30.51 -1.83
CA PHE A 325 22.09 30.43 -1.36
C PHE A 325 23.10 30.35 -2.50
N ALA A 326 24.31 30.85 -2.28
CA ALA A 326 25.41 30.73 -3.25
C ALA A 326 26.48 29.74 -2.78
N ILE A 327 27.06 28.99 -3.71
CA ILE A 327 28.08 27.95 -3.44
C ILE A 327 29.52 28.40 -3.71
N GLY A 328 29.73 29.64 -4.13
CA GLY A 328 31.05 30.23 -4.30
C GLY A 328 31.75 29.90 -5.61
N GLY A 329 31.02 29.47 -6.64
CA GLY A 329 31.45 29.37 -8.04
C GLY A 329 32.20 28.10 -8.46
N ASN A 330 32.49 27.16 -7.56
CA ASN A 330 33.33 25.99 -7.87
C ASN A 330 32.56 24.66 -8.07
N GLY A 331 31.25 24.62 -7.82
CA GLY A 331 30.41 23.41 -7.97
C GLY A 331 30.73 22.26 -7.00
N ASN A 332 31.91 22.23 -6.36
CA ASN A 332 32.38 21.13 -5.52
C ASN A 332 31.97 21.27 -4.03
N SER A 333 31.01 22.14 -3.73
CA SER A 333 30.60 22.44 -2.35
C SER A 333 29.77 21.30 -1.77
N GLY A 334 30.07 20.89 -0.53
CA GLY A 334 29.28 19.93 0.22
C GLY A 334 28.02 20.60 0.77
N LEU A 335 26.86 20.15 0.30
CA LEU A 335 25.54 20.70 0.66
C LEU A 335 24.75 19.78 1.61
N SER A 336 25.32 18.63 1.94
CA SER A 336 24.74 17.59 2.80
C SER A 336 24.17 18.12 4.12
N PHE A 337 24.82 19.11 4.73
CA PHE A 337 24.43 19.69 6.01
C PHE A 337 23.07 20.42 5.95
N LEU A 338 22.61 20.87 4.77
CA LEU A 338 21.32 21.54 4.61
C LEU A 338 20.14 20.62 4.96
N ARG A 339 20.31 19.29 4.86
CA ARG A 339 19.29 18.32 5.24
C ARG A 339 18.96 18.37 6.72
N GLU A 340 19.95 18.63 7.56
CA GLU A 340 19.74 18.78 9.00
C GLU A 340 18.87 20.00 9.31
N LEU A 341 18.90 21.01 8.44
CA LEU A 341 18.06 22.21 8.56
C LEU A 341 16.63 22.00 8.05
N GLY A 342 16.28 20.77 7.67
CA GLY A 342 14.97 20.42 7.11
C GLY A 342 14.82 20.68 5.61
N ILE A 343 15.89 21.07 4.92
CA ILE A 343 15.86 21.29 3.47
C ILE A 343 15.96 19.94 2.75
N ARG A 344 15.06 19.67 1.81
CA ARG A 344 14.96 18.35 1.13
C ARG A 344 15.18 18.44 -0.37
N THR A 345 14.77 19.54 -1.00
CA THR A 345 14.93 19.75 -2.44
C THR A 345 15.66 21.05 -2.70
N LEU A 346 16.68 20.97 -3.56
CA LEU A 346 17.47 22.11 -4.02
C LEU A 346 17.15 22.40 -5.49
N TRP A 347 16.77 23.65 -5.75
CA TRP A 347 16.50 24.18 -7.07
C TRP A 347 17.74 24.93 -7.54
N PHE A 348 18.57 24.28 -8.34
CA PHE A 348 19.84 24.83 -8.79
C PHE A 348 19.63 25.70 -10.03
N VAL A 349 20.00 26.97 -9.90
CA VAL A 349 20.00 27.97 -10.97
C VAL A 349 21.45 28.30 -11.28
N GLN A 350 22.00 27.53 -12.21
CA GLN A 350 23.32 27.71 -12.78
C GLN A 350 23.33 28.89 -13.77
N ASP A 351 24.51 29.39 -14.08
CA ASP A 351 24.69 30.40 -15.12
C ASP A 351 24.24 29.84 -16.49
N ALA A 352 23.95 30.71 -17.43
CA ALA A 352 23.53 30.27 -18.76
C ALA A 352 24.59 29.37 -19.41
N PRO A 353 24.20 28.40 -20.28
CA PRO A 353 25.16 27.46 -20.88
C PRO A 353 26.35 28.13 -21.59
N HIS A 354 26.13 29.30 -22.21
CA HIS A 354 27.19 30.08 -22.88
C HIS A 354 28.22 30.70 -21.90
N LYS A 355 27.95 30.69 -20.60
CA LYS A 355 28.87 31.05 -19.50
C LYS A 355 29.41 29.82 -18.74
N ASN A 356 29.25 28.61 -19.28
CA ASN A 356 29.69 27.33 -18.70
C ASN A 356 28.95 26.88 -17.42
N GLY A 357 27.72 27.33 -17.19
CA GLY A 357 26.97 26.92 -15.99
C GLY A 357 26.62 25.43 -15.94
N ASP A 358 26.48 24.77 -17.10
CA ASP A 358 26.25 23.31 -17.18
C ASP A 358 27.40 22.50 -16.55
N ASP A 359 28.65 22.97 -16.67
CA ASP A 359 29.81 22.31 -16.05
C ASP A 359 29.80 22.44 -14.53
N VAL A 360 29.23 23.53 -14.02
CA VAL A 360 29.10 23.75 -12.57
C VAL A 360 28.00 22.85 -12.03
N ALA A 361 26.89 22.72 -12.74
CA ALA A 361 25.83 21.75 -12.43
C ALA A 361 26.38 20.31 -12.45
N LYS A 362 27.17 19.95 -13.45
CA LYS A 362 27.81 18.63 -13.53
C LYS A 362 28.74 18.37 -12.34
N ARG A 363 29.62 19.31 -11.99
CA ARG A 363 30.50 19.21 -10.81
C ARG A 363 29.73 19.04 -9.51
N LEU A 364 28.60 19.75 -9.37
CA LEU A 364 27.72 19.63 -8.21
C LEU A 364 27.11 18.23 -8.09
N LEU A 365 26.63 17.69 -9.22
CA LEU A 365 26.04 16.35 -9.28
C LEU A 365 27.07 15.23 -9.12
N LEU A 366 28.34 15.43 -9.50
CA LEU A 366 29.41 14.46 -9.28
C LEU A 366 29.83 14.32 -7.81
N ASN A 367 29.56 15.32 -6.97
CA ASN A 367 29.96 15.29 -5.57
C ASN A 367 29.06 14.33 -4.75
N LYS A 368 29.52 13.09 -4.59
CA LYS A 368 28.81 12.01 -3.88
C LYS A 368 28.33 12.40 -2.47
N LYS A 369 29.04 13.29 -1.76
CA LYS A 369 28.64 13.75 -0.41
C LYS A 369 27.21 14.32 -0.38
N ASN A 370 26.76 14.91 -1.50
CA ASN A 370 25.44 15.52 -1.64
C ASN A 370 24.29 14.49 -1.72
N PHE A 371 24.61 13.24 -2.07
CA PHE A 371 23.64 12.17 -2.32
C PHE A 371 23.68 11.03 -1.28
N ILE A 372 24.56 11.12 -0.28
CA ILE A 372 24.60 10.18 0.85
C ILE A 372 23.61 10.63 1.91
N GLY A 373 22.66 9.78 2.33
CA GLY A 373 21.67 10.10 3.38
C GLY A 373 21.43 8.91 4.32
N ASP A 374 20.69 9.14 5.42
CA ASP A 374 20.24 8.11 6.35
C ASP A 374 18.71 8.01 6.36
N SER A 375 18.14 7.11 7.18
CA SER A 375 16.69 6.89 7.26
C SER A 375 15.90 8.12 7.72
N ILE A 376 16.54 9.09 8.38
CA ILE A 376 15.94 10.31 8.93
C ILE A 376 16.17 11.50 7.97
N ASN A 377 17.37 11.61 7.41
CA ASN A 377 17.82 12.62 6.47
C ASN A 377 18.10 11.98 5.12
N ARG A 378 17.03 11.75 4.37
CA ARG A 378 17.09 11.28 2.98
C ARG A 378 18.05 12.15 2.14
N PRO A 379 18.66 11.58 1.07
CA PRO A 379 19.47 12.33 0.12
C PRO A 379 18.77 13.60 -0.39
N LEU A 380 19.56 14.63 -0.75
CA LEU A 380 19.01 15.85 -1.33
C LEU A 380 18.49 15.54 -2.73
N ALA A 381 17.28 16.00 -3.03
CA ALA A 381 16.77 15.99 -4.39
C ALA A 381 17.21 17.26 -5.12
N TYR A 382 17.62 17.13 -6.38
CA TYR A 382 18.07 18.25 -7.21
C TYR A 382 17.14 18.48 -8.39
N LYS A 383 16.82 19.75 -8.62
CA LYS A 383 16.15 20.21 -9.83
C LYS A 383 17.02 21.26 -10.49
N ILE A 384 17.27 21.10 -11.79
CA ILE A 384 18.19 21.94 -12.55
C ILE A 384 17.41 22.89 -13.43
N PHE A 385 17.76 24.17 -13.39
CA PHE A 385 17.15 25.21 -14.19
C PHE A 385 17.53 25.05 -15.67
N CYS A 386 16.59 25.34 -16.56
CA CYS A 386 16.76 25.28 -18.01
C CYS A 386 16.52 26.69 -18.57
N TRP A 387 17.62 27.35 -18.96
CA TRP A 387 17.56 28.64 -19.62
C TRP A 387 16.80 28.55 -20.96
N THR A 388 15.86 29.47 -21.16
CA THR A 388 15.07 29.60 -22.41
C THR A 388 15.37 30.95 -23.07
N ALA A 389 14.94 31.12 -24.33
CA ALA A 389 15.09 32.39 -25.05
C ALA A 389 14.30 33.55 -24.41
N GLU A 390 13.35 33.26 -23.51
CA GLU A 390 12.52 34.26 -22.85
C GLU A 390 13.25 34.93 -21.67
N MET A 391 14.23 34.25 -21.07
CA MET A 391 15.01 34.79 -19.96
C MET A 391 16.27 35.49 -20.47
N LEU A 392 16.31 36.81 -20.30
CA LEU A 392 17.43 37.65 -20.73
C LEU A 392 18.55 37.66 -19.68
N GLY A 393 19.79 37.83 -20.15
CA GLY A 393 20.99 37.83 -19.31
C GLY A 393 21.74 36.50 -19.35
N GLY A 394 22.93 36.46 -18.72
CA GLY A 394 23.71 35.23 -18.61
C GLY A 394 23.79 34.65 -17.19
N ASP A 395 23.30 35.37 -16.20
CA ASP A 395 23.23 34.97 -14.78
C ASP A 395 22.01 35.64 -14.11
N LEU A 396 21.74 35.31 -12.84
CA LEU A 396 20.55 35.80 -12.15
C LEU A 396 20.63 37.30 -11.82
N ASP A 397 21.83 37.79 -11.46
CA ASP A 397 22.06 39.22 -11.24
C ASP A 397 21.70 40.02 -12.52
N GLU A 398 22.24 39.62 -13.68
CA GLU A 398 21.95 40.24 -14.97
C GLU A 398 20.47 40.12 -15.35
N ALA A 399 19.84 38.96 -15.14
CA ALA A 399 18.44 38.75 -15.46
C ALA A 399 17.51 39.69 -14.65
N ILE A 400 17.76 39.84 -13.35
CA ILE A 400 17.00 40.75 -12.48
C ILE A 400 17.23 42.20 -12.92
N GLN A 401 18.46 42.57 -13.26
CA GLN A 401 18.77 43.92 -13.72
C GLN A 401 18.11 44.28 -15.06
N LEU A 402 17.92 43.31 -15.95
CA LEU A 402 17.34 43.52 -17.29
C LEU A 402 15.81 43.41 -17.30
N MET A 403 15.24 42.48 -16.54
CA MET A 403 13.81 42.12 -16.62
C MET A 403 13.00 42.51 -15.38
N GLY A 404 13.67 42.87 -14.28
CA GLY A 404 13.05 43.09 -12.98
C GLY A 404 12.81 41.81 -12.19
N TYR A 405 12.70 41.96 -10.86
CA TYR A 405 12.57 40.83 -9.95
C TYR A 405 11.28 40.04 -10.15
N ASP A 406 10.12 40.68 -10.34
CA ASP A 406 8.83 40.00 -10.48
C ASP A 406 8.78 39.00 -11.65
N ARG A 407 9.40 39.35 -12.79
CA ARG A 407 9.46 38.42 -13.94
C ARG A 407 10.35 37.22 -13.64
N VAL A 408 11.53 37.47 -13.07
CA VAL A 408 12.45 36.39 -12.67
C VAL A 408 11.81 35.51 -11.60
N PHE A 409 11.13 36.11 -10.62
CA PHE A 409 10.36 35.42 -9.59
C PHE A 409 9.29 34.51 -10.21
N ASN A 410 8.55 34.98 -11.23
CA ASN A 410 7.57 34.15 -11.92
C ASN A 410 8.21 32.90 -12.54
N TYR A 411 9.34 33.02 -13.24
CA TYR A 411 10.03 31.86 -13.83
C TYR A 411 10.58 30.91 -12.77
N LEU A 412 11.14 31.45 -11.68
CA LEU A 412 11.77 30.65 -10.64
C LEU A 412 10.75 29.94 -9.74
N TYR A 413 9.59 30.55 -9.48
CA TYR A 413 8.65 30.08 -8.46
C TYR A 413 7.27 29.71 -9.04
N ASN A 414 6.60 30.63 -9.73
CA ASN A 414 5.22 30.42 -10.21
C ASN A 414 5.16 29.44 -11.39
N GLU A 415 6.12 29.49 -12.30
CA GLU A 415 6.20 28.66 -13.51
C GLU A 415 7.32 27.62 -13.42
N ARG A 416 7.78 27.31 -12.21
CA ARG A 416 8.96 26.46 -11.97
C ARG A 416 8.91 25.07 -12.63
N SER A 417 7.73 24.51 -12.91
CA SER A 417 7.60 23.22 -13.62
C SER A 417 8.03 23.29 -15.09
N SER A 418 7.96 24.47 -15.70
CA SER A 418 8.34 24.69 -17.09
C SER A 418 9.85 24.92 -17.23
N PHE A 419 10.47 25.53 -16.22
CA PHE A 419 11.88 25.94 -16.25
C PHE A 419 12.81 25.03 -15.47
N PHE A 420 12.31 24.12 -14.64
CA PHE A 420 13.14 23.15 -13.92
C PHE A 420 12.76 21.72 -14.27
N ILE A 421 13.79 20.89 -14.43
CA ILE A 421 13.63 19.45 -14.60
C ILE A 421 14.40 18.69 -13.51
N ASN A 422 13.99 17.46 -13.25
CA ASN A 422 14.71 16.57 -12.33
C ASN A 422 16.16 16.37 -12.84
N SER A 423 17.14 16.33 -11.93
CA SER A 423 18.55 16.10 -12.25
C SER A 423 18.78 14.88 -13.16
N TYR A 424 18.05 13.77 -12.97
CA TYR A 424 18.15 12.60 -13.84
C TYR A 424 17.78 12.91 -15.30
N ASN A 425 16.62 13.54 -15.51
CA ASN A 425 16.17 13.95 -16.84
C ASN A 425 17.11 14.98 -17.47
N TRP A 426 17.68 15.87 -16.67
CA TRP A 426 18.70 16.82 -17.14
C TRP A 426 19.96 16.10 -17.60
N VAL A 427 20.49 15.16 -16.80
CA VAL A 427 21.66 14.34 -17.14
C VAL A 427 21.43 13.56 -18.42
N LEU A 428 20.26 12.93 -18.60
CA LEU A 428 19.92 12.22 -19.84
C LEU A 428 19.96 13.14 -21.05
N ARG A 429 19.31 14.31 -20.98
CA ARG A 429 19.28 15.28 -22.09
C ARG A 429 20.69 15.76 -22.46
N LYS A 430 21.54 16.03 -21.47
CA LYS A 430 22.91 16.49 -21.71
C LYS A 430 23.81 15.38 -22.27
N CYS A 431 23.69 14.17 -21.74
CA CYS A 431 24.40 13.00 -22.27
C CYS A 431 24.02 12.72 -23.72
N ASP A 432 22.72 12.72 -24.05
CA ASP A 432 22.24 12.51 -25.42
C ASP A 432 22.70 13.62 -26.37
N ALA A 433 22.67 14.88 -25.94
CA ALA A 433 23.13 16.01 -26.75
C ALA A 433 24.64 15.95 -27.03
N GLU A 434 25.46 15.56 -26.05
CA GLU A 434 26.91 15.40 -26.22
C GLU A 434 27.23 14.23 -27.16
N ILE A 435 26.51 13.12 -27.06
CA ILE A 435 26.60 11.99 -28.00
C ILE A 435 26.23 12.42 -29.43
N ALA A 436 25.13 13.16 -29.59
CA ALA A 436 24.70 13.66 -30.89
C ALA A 436 25.74 14.62 -31.51
N ALA A 437 26.34 15.50 -30.71
CA ALA A 437 27.39 16.40 -31.17
C ALA A 437 28.65 15.65 -31.63
N MET A 438 29.09 14.64 -30.88
CA MET A 438 30.22 13.78 -31.27
C MET A 438 29.94 13.03 -32.58
N ARG A 439 28.74 12.48 -32.74
CA ARG A 439 28.34 11.81 -33.98
C ARG A 439 28.35 12.75 -35.18
N LEU A 440 27.84 13.96 -35.01
CA LEU A 440 27.80 14.97 -36.07
C LEU A 440 29.21 15.41 -36.49
N ASP A 441 30.13 15.59 -35.53
CA ASP A 441 31.53 15.93 -35.81
C ASP A 441 32.22 14.83 -36.62
N VAL A 442 32.07 13.56 -36.20
CA VAL A 442 32.61 12.41 -36.93
C VAL A 442 31.98 12.28 -38.31
N GLU A 443 30.67 12.48 -38.44
CA GLU A 443 29.99 12.45 -39.75
C GLU A 443 30.54 13.54 -40.69
N ASN A 444 30.77 14.75 -40.20
CA ASN A 444 31.34 15.84 -40.98
C ASN A 444 32.79 15.54 -41.40
N GLN A 445 33.59 14.95 -40.50
CA GLN A 445 34.95 14.53 -40.81
C GLN A 445 34.96 13.41 -41.86
N CYS A 446 34.06 12.43 -41.75
CA CYS A 446 33.91 11.35 -42.71
C CYS A 446 33.45 11.84 -44.10
N LYS A 447 32.58 12.86 -44.17
CA LYS A 447 32.15 13.49 -45.43
C LYS A 447 33.28 14.23 -46.15
N ALA A 448 34.33 14.62 -45.43
CA ALA A 448 35.50 15.31 -45.98
C ALA A 448 36.58 14.35 -46.52
N LEU A 449 36.38 13.02 -46.43
CA LEU A 449 37.32 11.99 -46.87
C LEU A 449 36.90 11.38 -48.22
N GLU A 450 37.86 10.98 -49.05
CA GLU A 450 37.63 10.34 -50.36
C GLU A 450 37.65 8.80 -50.25
N ASP A 451 37.30 8.05 -51.31
CA ASP A 451 37.29 6.56 -51.28
C ASP A 451 38.68 5.94 -51.57
N THR A 452 39.70 6.43 -50.87
CA THR A 452 41.05 5.86 -50.92
C THR A 452 41.24 4.82 -49.80
N LEU A 453 42.25 3.94 -49.94
CA LEU A 453 42.54 2.94 -48.90
C LEU A 453 42.99 3.59 -47.57
N GLU A 454 43.73 4.70 -47.64
CA GLU A 454 44.14 5.47 -46.45
C GLU A 454 42.94 6.14 -45.78
N ASP A 455 42.01 6.70 -46.56
CA ASP A 455 40.80 7.33 -46.06
C ASP A 455 39.80 6.33 -45.48
N ARG A 456 39.74 5.09 -46.01
CA ARG A 456 38.96 4.00 -45.40
C ARG A 456 39.49 3.61 -44.01
N ASN A 457 40.81 3.47 -43.86
CA ASN A 457 41.42 3.22 -42.54
C ASN A 457 41.19 4.41 -41.59
N ARG A 458 41.22 5.63 -42.11
CA ARG A 458 40.93 6.85 -41.33
C ARG A 458 39.48 6.89 -40.86
N LYS A 459 38.54 6.49 -41.72
CA LYS A 459 37.11 6.37 -41.39
C LYS A 459 36.87 5.32 -40.29
N GLU A 460 37.49 4.14 -40.41
CA GLU A 460 37.41 3.09 -39.39
C GLU A 460 38.00 3.54 -38.04
N ASN A 461 39.12 4.26 -38.06
CA ASN A 461 39.72 4.85 -36.86
C ASN A 461 38.81 5.91 -36.21
N LEU A 462 38.12 6.73 -37.01
CA LEU A 462 37.16 7.72 -36.52
C LEU A 462 35.93 7.05 -35.89
N GLU A 463 35.41 5.97 -36.48
CA GLU A 463 34.29 5.20 -35.94
C GLU A 463 34.66 4.47 -34.63
N ASN A 464 35.87 3.91 -34.54
CA ASN A 464 36.40 3.32 -33.31
C ASN A 464 36.61 4.37 -32.21
N SER A 465 37.15 5.53 -32.57
CA SER A 465 37.31 6.68 -31.66
C SER A 465 35.95 7.19 -31.15
N LEU A 466 34.94 7.26 -32.02
CA LEU A 466 33.57 7.62 -31.65
C LEU A 466 32.99 6.65 -30.62
N THR A 467 33.13 5.34 -30.85
CA THR A 467 32.64 4.31 -29.92
C THR A 467 33.30 4.44 -28.54
N ALA A 468 34.62 4.63 -28.50
CA ALA A 468 35.36 4.86 -27.26
C ALA A 468 34.94 6.18 -26.57
N GLY A 469 34.73 7.25 -27.35
CA GLY A 469 34.29 8.56 -26.88
C GLY A 469 32.87 8.54 -26.30
N VAL A 470 31.94 7.82 -26.93
CA VAL A 470 30.58 7.61 -26.44
C VAL A 470 30.61 6.83 -25.13
N ALA A 471 31.37 5.73 -25.04
CA ALA A 471 31.51 4.96 -23.80
C ALA A 471 32.10 5.79 -22.65
N ALA A 472 33.12 6.61 -22.92
CA ALA A 472 33.71 7.51 -21.92
C ALA A 472 32.72 8.60 -21.46
N THR A 473 31.94 9.15 -22.39
CA THR A 473 30.91 10.15 -22.12
C THR A 473 29.80 9.59 -21.24
N VAL A 474 29.26 8.42 -21.60
CA VAL A 474 28.24 7.71 -20.82
C VAL A 474 28.78 7.37 -19.42
N LYS A 475 30.04 6.90 -19.29
CA LYS A 475 30.68 6.66 -17.99
C LYS A 475 30.72 7.92 -17.12
N ASN A 476 31.10 9.06 -17.71
CA ASN A 476 31.22 10.33 -17.00
C ASN A 476 29.83 10.81 -16.49
N TRP A 477 28.82 10.76 -17.34
CA TRP A 477 27.45 11.15 -16.97
C TRP A 477 26.77 10.18 -16.02
N PHE A 478 27.06 8.88 -16.11
CA PHE A 478 26.59 7.89 -15.13
C PHE A 478 27.05 8.21 -13.70
N GLY A 479 28.24 8.82 -13.55
CA GLY A 479 28.74 9.30 -12.25
C GLY A 479 27.86 10.38 -11.59
N CYS A 480 26.97 11.03 -12.36
CA CYS A 480 26.01 12.01 -11.86
C CYS A 480 24.68 11.38 -11.39
N VAL A 481 24.48 10.07 -11.62
CA VAL A 481 23.24 9.36 -11.28
C VAL A 481 23.45 8.53 -10.01
N HIS A 482 22.71 8.89 -8.95
CA HIS A 482 22.91 8.32 -7.61
C HIS A 482 21.73 7.49 -7.10
N GLU A 483 20.52 7.73 -7.59
CA GLU A 483 19.34 6.94 -7.20
C GLU A 483 19.35 5.57 -7.88
N GLN A 484 19.05 4.51 -7.12
CA GLN A 484 19.20 3.13 -7.59
C GLN A 484 18.31 2.82 -8.79
N VAL A 485 17.05 3.26 -8.75
CA VAL A 485 16.09 3.08 -9.85
C VAL A 485 16.59 3.78 -11.11
N ASP A 486 16.96 5.05 -11.00
CA ASP A 486 17.49 5.85 -12.11
C ASP A 486 18.78 5.26 -12.69
N ARG A 487 19.66 4.71 -11.85
CA ARG A 487 20.89 4.02 -12.31
C ARG A 487 20.57 2.80 -13.16
N LEU A 488 19.60 1.97 -12.74
CA LEU A 488 19.17 0.81 -13.51
C LEU A 488 18.56 1.23 -14.85
N THR A 489 17.68 2.24 -14.84
CA THR A 489 17.08 2.77 -16.07
C THR A 489 18.13 3.40 -17.00
N PHE A 490 19.13 4.11 -16.47
CA PHE A 490 20.24 4.66 -17.24
C PHE A 490 21.07 3.55 -17.91
N ILE A 491 21.42 2.51 -17.15
CA ILE A 491 22.16 1.34 -17.67
C ILE A 491 21.35 0.70 -18.80
N GLN A 492 20.08 0.37 -18.56
CA GLN A 492 19.21 -0.26 -19.55
C GLN A 492 19.12 0.56 -20.83
N LYS A 493 18.91 1.89 -20.73
CA LYS A 493 18.83 2.79 -21.89
C LYS A 493 20.09 2.70 -22.76
N TYR A 494 21.26 2.96 -22.19
CA TYR A 494 22.50 3.04 -22.97
C TYR A 494 23.08 1.66 -23.36
N THR A 495 22.71 0.58 -22.65
CA THR A 495 22.96 -0.79 -23.14
C THR A 495 22.12 -1.08 -24.38
N MET A 496 20.83 -0.71 -24.39
CA MET A 496 19.95 -0.95 -25.54
C MET A 496 20.24 -0.03 -26.73
N SER A 497 20.50 1.26 -26.49
CA SER A 497 20.68 2.25 -27.57
C SER A 497 22.09 2.33 -28.11
N GLU A 498 23.11 2.15 -27.26
CA GLU A 498 24.54 2.33 -27.61
C GLU A 498 25.36 1.04 -27.52
N GLY A 499 24.76 -0.10 -27.13
CA GLY A 499 25.46 -1.38 -27.02
C GLY A 499 26.53 -1.40 -25.92
N ILE A 500 26.44 -0.53 -24.91
CA ILE A 500 27.45 -0.41 -23.86
C ILE A 500 27.30 -1.54 -22.83
N ASP A 501 28.39 -2.28 -22.66
CA ASP A 501 28.55 -3.33 -21.65
C ASP A 501 29.00 -2.73 -20.31
N PHE A 502 28.05 -2.54 -19.39
CA PHE A 502 28.32 -2.01 -18.06
C PHE A 502 28.97 -3.04 -17.12
N GLU A 503 28.99 -4.33 -17.44
CA GLU A 503 29.64 -5.36 -16.61
C GLU A 503 31.17 -5.24 -16.66
N LYS A 504 31.73 -4.77 -17.79
CA LYS A 504 33.16 -4.47 -17.94
C LYS A 504 33.61 -3.19 -17.21
N LEU A 505 32.68 -2.35 -16.75
CA LEU A 505 32.96 -1.14 -15.99
C LEU A 505 33.09 -1.48 -14.49
N GLN A 506 34.23 -2.06 -14.10
CA GLN A 506 34.55 -2.64 -12.76
C GLN A 506 34.26 -1.77 -11.50
N GLU A 507 33.87 -0.50 -11.62
CA GLU A 507 33.64 0.41 -10.48
C GLU A 507 32.15 0.55 -10.07
N VAL A 508 31.22 0.00 -10.86
CA VAL A 508 29.77 0.17 -10.61
C VAL A 508 29.25 -0.74 -9.50
N ASN A 509 29.88 -1.90 -9.27
CA ASN A 509 29.46 -2.87 -8.24
C ASN A 509 29.90 -2.52 -6.80
N THR A 510 30.93 -1.68 -6.63
CA THR A 510 31.52 -1.37 -5.31
C THR A 510 30.98 -0.09 -4.67
N SER A 511 30.28 0.76 -5.43
CA SER A 511 29.90 2.12 -5.00
C SER A 511 28.50 2.27 -4.40
N ILE A 512 27.73 1.18 -4.31
CA ILE A 512 26.32 1.23 -3.89
C ILE A 512 26.17 1.15 -2.36
N TYR A 513 27.15 0.62 -1.62
CA TYR A 513 27.06 0.39 -0.17
C TYR A 513 28.31 0.87 0.60
N ALA A 514 28.12 1.62 1.69
CA ALA A 514 29.19 2.02 2.61
C ALA A 514 29.55 0.85 3.56
N LEU A 515 30.37 -0.10 3.07
CA LEU A 515 30.70 -1.35 3.77
C LEU A 515 31.54 -1.17 5.04
N ASP A 516 32.01 0.04 5.34
CA ASP A 516 32.65 0.44 6.59
C ASP A 516 31.64 0.77 7.72
N THR A 517 30.35 0.87 7.38
CA THR A 517 29.25 1.13 8.33
C THR A 517 28.34 -0.07 8.48
N VAL A 518 27.81 -0.28 9.69
CA VAL A 518 26.89 -1.40 9.97
C VAL A 518 25.65 -1.29 9.09
N ASP A 519 25.11 -0.08 8.90
CA ASP A 519 23.92 0.14 8.09
C ASP A 519 24.18 -0.13 6.59
N GLY A 520 25.36 0.22 6.07
CA GLY A 520 25.74 -0.09 4.69
C GLY A 520 25.97 -1.57 4.45
N ALA A 521 26.60 -2.28 5.40
CA ALA A 521 26.75 -3.74 5.35
C ALA A 521 25.40 -4.47 5.45
N VAL A 522 24.51 -4.01 6.34
CA VAL A 522 23.14 -4.52 6.47
C VAL A 522 22.34 -4.27 5.19
N ALA A 523 22.46 -3.09 4.57
CA ALA A 523 21.81 -2.81 3.30
C ALA A 523 22.32 -3.72 2.18
N ARG A 524 23.64 -3.96 2.10
CA ARG A 524 24.23 -4.90 1.12
C ARG A 524 23.69 -6.31 1.30
N LEU A 525 23.67 -6.81 2.53
CA LEU A 525 23.14 -8.13 2.86
C LEU A 525 21.64 -8.21 2.59
N ARG A 526 20.87 -7.18 2.96
CA ARG A 526 19.42 -7.12 2.74
C ARG A 526 19.09 -7.22 1.26
N ASP A 527 19.74 -6.40 0.44
CA ASP A 527 19.41 -6.31 -0.97
C ASP A 527 19.86 -7.57 -1.71
N ALA A 528 20.97 -8.19 -1.30
CA ALA A 528 21.38 -9.51 -1.78
C ALA A 528 20.46 -10.65 -1.29
N LEU A 529 19.95 -10.60 -0.05
CA LEU A 529 18.98 -11.57 0.46
C LEU A 529 17.63 -11.45 -0.26
N ARG A 530 17.19 -10.25 -0.62
CA ARG A 530 15.91 -10.01 -1.32
C ARG A 530 15.79 -10.72 -2.67
N GLU A 531 16.93 -10.97 -3.33
CA GLU A 531 16.98 -11.75 -4.58
C GLU A 531 16.60 -13.23 -4.36
N HIS A 532 16.82 -13.75 -3.16
CA HIS A 532 16.60 -15.16 -2.82
C HIS A 532 15.37 -15.39 -1.94
N ILE A 533 15.08 -14.48 -1.02
CA ILE A 533 14.03 -14.65 -0.01
C ILE A 533 13.17 -13.40 0.18
N GLU A 534 11.94 -13.62 0.63
CA GLU A 534 10.99 -12.58 1.02
C GLU A 534 10.40 -12.89 2.39
N VAL A 535 10.25 -11.89 3.27
CA VAL A 535 9.54 -12.06 4.55
C VAL A 535 8.06 -11.80 4.31
N VAL A 536 7.25 -12.86 4.38
CA VAL A 536 5.84 -12.85 3.96
C VAL A 536 4.94 -12.27 5.05
N TYR A 537 4.99 -12.87 6.24
CA TYR A 537 4.20 -12.44 7.39
C TYR A 537 4.85 -12.89 8.70
N TYR A 538 4.29 -12.40 9.80
CA TYR A 538 4.62 -12.89 11.14
C TYR A 538 3.37 -13.27 11.93
N GLU A 539 3.57 -14.19 12.88
CA GLU A 539 2.58 -14.62 13.86
C GLU A 539 3.11 -14.42 15.28
N SER A 540 2.24 -14.01 16.19
CA SER A 540 2.59 -13.81 17.60
C SER A 540 2.29 -15.10 18.36
N THR A 541 3.33 -15.82 18.77
CA THR A 541 3.20 -17.03 19.60
C THR A 541 3.51 -16.72 21.06
N LYS A 542 3.20 -17.65 21.98
CA LYS A 542 3.55 -17.52 23.41
C LYS A 542 5.07 -17.45 23.66
N ALA A 543 5.89 -17.92 22.71
CA ALA A 543 7.36 -17.92 22.78
C ALA A 543 8.01 -16.73 22.06
N GLY A 544 7.22 -15.84 21.45
CA GLY A 544 7.68 -14.69 20.67
C GLY A 544 7.08 -14.64 19.26
N SER A 545 7.53 -13.68 18.45
CA SER A 545 7.12 -13.57 17.05
C SER A 545 7.86 -14.59 16.19
N GLN A 546 7.10 -15.39 15.43
CA GLN A 546 7.60 -16.33 14.43
C GLN A 546 7.37 -15.74 13.04
N PHE A 547 8.37 -15.84 12.16
CA PHE A 547 8.35 -15.22 10.84
C PHE A 547 8.32 -16.28 9.76
N THR A 548 7.52 -16.06 8.73
CA THR A 548 7.46 -16.94 7.57
C THR A 548 8.17 -16.28 6.39
N LEU A 549 9.14 -17.01 5.84
CA LEU A 549 9.89 -16.64 4.66
C LEU A 549 9.35 -17.37 3.43
N TRP A 550 9.42 -16.73 2.28
CA TRP A 550 9.22 -17.30 0.96
C TRP A 550 10.57 -17.38 0.25
N SER A 551 10.90 -18.56 -0.29
CA SER A 551 12.05 -18.75 -1.17
C SER A 551 11.67 -18.48 -2.61
N ARG A 552 12.35 -17.53 -3.24
CA ARG A 552 12.17 -17.16 -4.66
C ARG A 552 12.76 -18.20 -5.62
N THR A 553 13.66 -19.05 -5.14
CA THR A 553 14.33 -20.11 -5.91
C THR A 553 13.65 -21.46 -5.74
N GLU A 554 13.34 -21.85 -4.50
CA GLU A 554 12.76 -23.17 -4.20
C GLU A 554 11.23 -23.16 -4.29
N PHE A 555 10.59 -21.99 -4.31
CA PHE A 555 9.13 -21.82 -4.27
C PHE A 555 8.46 -22.48 -3.05
N GLU A 556 9.11 -22.37 -1.89
CA GLU A 556 8.65 -22.92 -0.62
C GLU A 556 8.60 -21.87 0.48
N THR A 557 7.69 -22.09 1.45
CA THR A 557 7.63 -21.29 2.67
C THR A 557 8.34 -21.99 3.82
N ALA A 558 9.15 -21.26 4.58
CA ALA A 558 9.73 -21.75 5.83
C ALA A 558 9.48 -20.79 6.98
N SER A 559 9.27 -21.37 8.16
CA SER A 559 9.31 -20.61 9.39
C SER A 559 10.76 -20.44 9.86
N ILE A 560 11.15 -19.20 10.16
CA ILE A 560 12.46 -18.89 10.70
C ILE A 560 12.36 -18.46 12.17
N PRO A 561 13.02 -19.17 13.10
CA PRO A 561 13.16 -18.70 14.47
C PRO A 561 14.24 -17.60 14.53
N MET A 562 14.01 -16.53 15.30
CA MET A 562 14.96 -15.40 15.46
C MET A 562 16.14 -15.71 16.41
N ASN A 563 16.74 -16.89 16.25
CA ASN A 563 17.96 -17.31 16.93
C ASN A 563 19.06 -17.60 15.91
N ASP A 564 20.32 -17.47 16.33
CA ASP A 564 21.45 -17.46 15.39
C ASP A 564 21.60 -18.80 14.65
N SER A 565 21.48 -19.93 15.37
CA SER A 565 21.57 -21.28 14.79
C SER A 565 20.43 -21.60 13.80
N GLY A 566 19.22 -21.14 14.09
CA GLY A 566 18.07 -21.36 13.21
C GLY A 566 18.11 -20.47 11.98
N MET A 567 18.58 -19.22 12.11
CA MET A 567 18.82 -18.36 10.95
C MET A 567 19.90 -18.93 10.04
N GLU A 568 21.00 -19.42 10.61
CA GLU A 568 22.09 -20.01 9.85
C GLU A 568 21.63 -21.23 9.04
N LEU A 569 20.91 -22.15 9.69
CA LEU A 569 20.39 -23.36 9.06
C LEU A 569 19.42 -23.05 7.92
N VAL A 570 18.41 -22.21 8.19
CA VAL A 570 17.34 -21.89 7.23
C VAL A 570 17.89 -21.08 6.05
N LEU A 571 18.71 -20.05 6.29
CA LEU A 571 19.27 -19.24 5.22
C LEU A 571 20.26 -20.04 4.35
N SER A 572 21.07 -20.92 4.95
CA SER A 572 22.01 -21.74 4.17
C SER A 572 21.29 -22.73 3.26
N GLN A 573 20.17 -23.30 3.73
CA GLN A 573 19.32 -24.19 2.93
C GLN A 573 18.80 -23.46 1.69
N TYR A 574 18.26 -22.25 1.83
CA TYR A 574 17.65 -21.51 0.71
C TYR A 574 18.64 -20.76 -0.19
N LEU A 575 19.83 -20.43 0.32
CA LEU A 575 20.91 -19.88 -0.50
C LEU A 575 21.66 -20.97 -1.30
N GLY A 576 21.45 -22.26 -0.97
CA GLY A 576 22.17 -23.40 -1.56
C GLY A 576 23.66 -23.45 -1.23
N LYS A 577 24.09 -22.67 -0.22
CA LYS A 577 25.49 -22.53 0.21
C LYS A 577 25.54 -22.06 1.65
N ASP A 578 26.69 -22.26 2.29
CA ASP A 578 26.94 -21.78 3.64
C ASP A 578 26.76 -20.25 3.71
N VAL A 579 25.79 -19.80 4.53
CA VAL A 579 25.41 -18.39 4.64
C VAL A 579 26.56 -17.52 5.18
N LEU A 580 27.43 -18.10 6.03
CA LEU A 580 28.57 -17.38 6.59
C LEU A 580 29.64 -17.15 5.52
N VAL A 581 29.92 -18.16 4.69
CA VAL A 581 30.83 -18.04 3.54
C VAL A 581 30.27 -17.03 2.53
N TRP A 582 28.98 -17.10 2.22
CA TRP A 582 28.31 -16.19 1.31
C TRP A 582 28.35 -14.74 1.80
N ALA A 583 27.99 -14.49 3.05
CA ALA A 583 28.02 -13.16 3.64
C ALA A 583 29.46 -12.61 3.72
N LYS A 584 30.44 -13.47 4.04
CA LYS A 584 31.87 -13.09 4.05
C LYS A 584 32.35 -12.64 2.67
N GLN A 585 31.93 -13.30 1.59
CA GLN A 585 32.26 -12.91 0.22
C GLN A 585 31.60 -11.58 -0.16
N LEU A 586 30.32 -11.38 0.17
CA LEU A 586 29.60 -10.14 -0.10
C LEU A 586 30.14 -8.93 0.65
N LEU A 587 30.63 -9.15 1.87
CA LEU A 587 31.21 -8.13 2.75
C LEU A 587 32.74 -8.09 2.66
N ASN A 588 33.34 -8.70 1.64
CA ASN A 588 34.79 -8.75 1.50
C ASN A 588 35.38 -7.32 1.45
N GLY A 589 36.41 -7.06 2.26
CA GLY A 589 36.99 -5.73 2.45
C GLY A 589 36.27 -4.83 3.48
N SER A 590 35.18 -5.29 4.10
CA SER A 590 34.54 -4.58 5.21
C SER A 590 35.41 -4.64 6.49
N PRO A 591 35.74 -3.50 7.12
CA PRO A 591 36.45 -3.47 8.40
C PRO A 591 35.60 -4.04 9.56
N LEU A 592 34.29 -4.26 9.36
CA LEU A 592 33.37 -4.80 10.35
C LEU A 592 33.52 -6.31 10.54
N LEU A 593 34.06 -7.02 9.55
CA LEU A 593 34.32 -8.45 9.66
C LEU A 593 35.49 -8.71 10.62
N LEU A 594 36.59 -7.96 10.46
CA LEU A 594 37.75 -8.01 11.34
C LEU A 594 38.61 -6.73 11.16
N SER A 595 38.82 -5.96 12.23
CA SER A 595 39.57 -4.69 12.14
C SER A 595 41.10 -4.86 12.29
N LYS A 596 41.56 -5.90 12.99
CA LYS A 596 42.98 -6.30 13.16
C LYS A 596 43.05 -7.80 13.44
N SER A 597 43.97 -8.51 12.78
CA SER A 597 44.23 -9.93 13.07
C SER A 597 44.86 -10.10 14.46
N SER A 598 44.39 -11.09 15.22
CA SER A 598 44.95 -11.44 16.52
C SER A 598 46.20 -12.34 16.42
N GLY A 599 46.56 -12.79 15.22
CA GLY A 599 47.67 -13.71 14.97
C GLY A 599 47.33 -15.19 15.20
N ASP A 600 46.12 -15.49 15.71
CA ASP A 600 45.56 -16.84 15.83
C ASP A 600 44.37 -16.98 14.87
N GLU A 601 44.55 -17.79 13.83
CA GLU A 601 43.57 -17.99 12.76
C GLU A 601 42.22 -18.52 13.29
N ILE A 602 42.24 -19.36 14.32
CA ILE A 602 41.03 -19.97 14.89
C ILE A 602 40.18 -18.91 15.59
N THR A 603 40.82 -18.02 16.35
CA THR A 603 40.15 -16.95 17.08
C THR A 603 39.62 -15.87 16.15
N ASP A 604 40.38 -15.52 15.10
CA ASP A 604 39.94 -14.57 14.08
C ASP A 604 38.75 -15.08 13.26
N GLN A 605 38.74 -16.38 12.89
CA GLN A 605 37.60 -16.99 12.22
C GLN A 605 36.33 -16.99 13.08
N LYS A 606 36.43 -17.32 14.36
CA LYS A 606 35.28 -17.27 15.29
C LYS A 606 34.69 -15.87 15.41
N ARG A 607 35.54 -14.83 15.46
CA ARG A 607 35.10 -13.43 15.51
C ARG A 607 34.39 -13.00 14.24
N ILE A 608 34.92 -13.38 13.06
CA ILE A 608 34.28 -13.10 11.77
C ILE A 608 32.88 -13.73 11.72
N GLN A 609 32.74 -14.98 12.13
CA GLN A 609 31.44 -15.67 12.16
C GLN A 609 30.44 -14.95 13.07
N GLN A 610 30.85 -14.58 14.29
CA GLN A 610 30.00 -13.83 15.23
C GLN A 610 29.55 -12.48 14.67
N ASN A 611 30.45 -11.74 14.02
CA ASN A 611 30.14 -10.45 13.40
C ASN A 611 29.17 -10.61 12.23
N ILE A 612 29.33 -11.64 11.40
CA ILE A 612 28.41 -11.95 10.30
C ILE A 612 27.01 -12.28 10.82
N LEU A 613 26.91 -13.15 11.84
CA LEU A 613 25.63 -13.51 12.45
C LEU A 613 24.91 -12.28 13.05
N PHE A 614 25.66 -11.38 13.70
CA PHE A 614 25.13 -10.11 14.18
C PHE A 614 24.56 -9.25 13.05
N LEU A 615 25.28 -9.12 11.93
CA LEU A 615 24.83 -8.35 10.77
C LEU A 615 23.60 -8.99 10.10
N LEU A 616 23.57 -10.32 9.97
CA LEU A 616 22.42 -11.06 9.43
C LEU A 616 21.18 -10.89 10.31
N ARG A 617 21.31 -10.95 11.64
CA ARG A 617 20.19 -10.71 12.57
C ARG A 617 19.58 -9.33 12.39
N ARG A 618 20.43 -8.30 12.27
CA ARG A 618 20.00 -6.92 12.01
C ARG A 618 19.33 -6.77 10.64
N THR A 619 19.85 -7.48 9.65
CA THR A 619 19.28 -7.55 8.30
C THR A 619 17.88 -8.15 8.32
N MET A 620 17.71 -9.30 8.99
CA MET A 620 16.41 -9.94 9.15
C MET A 620 15.42 -9.05 9.90
N LEU A 621 15.82 -8.39 10.99
CA LEU A 621 14.97 -7.43 11.71
C LEU A 621 14.52 -6.26 10.82
N SER A 622 15.40 -5.76 9.95
CA SER A 622 15.03 -4.74 8.97
C SER A 622 13.98 -5.24 7.99
N MET A 623 14.12 -6.46 7.47
CA MET A 623 13.16 -7.05 6.53
C MET A 623 11.81 -7.37 7.21
N VAL A 624 11.87 -7.78 8.48
CA VAL A 624 10.68 -8.03 9.31
C VAL A 624 9.83 -6.78 9.51
N SER A 625 10.44 -5.59 9.63
CA SER A 625 9.72 -4.33 9.82
C SER A 625 8.77 -3.99 8.66
N GLU A 626 8.99 -4.59 7.48
CA GLU A 626 8.17 -4.44 6.27
C GLU A 626 7.05 -5.49 6.18
N SER A 627 7.08 -6.52 7.03
CA SER A 627 6.13 -7.64 7.03
C SER A 627 4.83 -7.32 7.79
N ARG A 628 3.77 -8.05 7.45
CA ARG A 628 2.43 -7.87 8.05
C ARG A 628 2.10 -9.03 8.99
N GLN A 629 1.21 -8.75 9.94
CA GLN A 629 0.65 -9.81 10.77
C GLN A 629 -0.32 -10.66 9.94
N ILE A 630 -0.27 -11.99 10.07
CA ILE A 630 -1.13 -12.91 9.30
C ILE A 630 -2.63 -12.59 9.42
N SER A 631 -3.08 -12.10 10.58
CA SER A 631 -4.48 -11.71 10.83
C SER A 631 -5.00 -10.57 9.96
N LYS A 632 -4.11 -9.81 9.30
CA LYS A 632 -4.46 -8.75 8.35
C LYS A 632 -4.48 -9.22 6.90
N LEU A 633 -4.04 -10.45 6.62
CA LEU A 633 -3.99 -11.04 5.29
C LEU A 633 -5.22 -11.92 5.05
N ARG A 634 -5.61 -12.01 3.78
CA ARG A 634 -6.69 -12.86 3.33
C ARG A 634 -6.13 -14.09 2.62
N ILE A 635 -6.52 -15.26 3.07
CA ILE A 635 -6.03 -16.53 2.54
C ILE A 635 -6.76 -16.88 1.22
N VAL A 636 -6.00 -17.33 0.22
CA VAL A 636 -6.47 -17.82 -1.08
C VAL A 636 -5.84 -19.18 -1.35
N GLY A 637 -6.67 -20.20 -1.58
CA GLY A 637 -6.22 -21.58 -1.77
C GLY A 637 -5.91 -21.92 -3.23
N GLN A 638 -5.96 -23.23 -3.52
CA GLN A 638 -5.72 -23.78 -4.86
C GLN A 638 -6.89 -23.48 -5.82
N GLY A 639 -6.58 -23.26 -7.10
CA GLY A 639 -7.57 -23.05 -8.17
C GLY A 639 -7.56 -21.64 -8.74
N ILE A 640 -8.65 -21.25 -9.42
CA ILE A 640 -8.77 -19.97 -10.12
C ILE A 640 -9.66 -19.02 -9.33
N HIS A 641 -9.14 -17.83 -9.05
CA HIS A 641 -9.77 -16.81 -8.20
C HIS A 641 -9.83 -15.46 -8.91
N TYR A 642 -10.94 -14.75 -8.77
CA TYR A 642 -11.08 -13.36 -9.22
C TYR A 642 -11.07 -12.43 -8.01
N ALA A 643 -10.37 -11.31 -8.10
CA ALA A 643 -10.21 -10.35 -7.00
C ALA A 643 -11.45 -9.43 -6.81
N ASP A 644 -12.62 -10.04 -6.64
CA ASP A 644 -13.79 -9.43 -5.98
C ASP A 644 -14.32 -10.42 -4.94
N LEU A 645 -13.44 -10.72 -4.01
CA LEU A 645 -13.86 -11.38 -2.81
C LEU A 645 -14.60 -10.36 -1.91
N PRO A 646 -15.68 -10.75 -1.19
CA PRO A 646 -16.66 -9.82 -0.65
C PRO A 646 -16.03 -8.70 0.22
N GLY A 647 -16.16 -7.45 -0.23
CA GLY A 647 -15.79 -6.25 0.51
C GLY A 647 -14.54 -5.47 0.06
N ALA A 648 -13.80 -5.92 -0.97
CA ALA A 648 -12.70 -5.15 -1.54
C ALA A 648 -13.18 -4.23 -2.70
N LYS A 649 -12.56 -3.06 -2.87
CA LYS A 649 -12.70 -2.27 -4.11
C LYS A 649 -12.03 -3.07 -5.22
N ALA A 650 -12.73 -3.28 -6.34
CA ALA A 650 -12.31 -4.11 -7.47
C ALA A 650 -10.84 -3.90 -7.90
N ASP A 651 -9.97 -4.78 -7.41
CA ASP A 651 -8.63 -4.96 -7.95
C ASP A 651 -8.80 -5.86 -9.16
N ARG A 652 -8.41 -5.36 -10.34
CA ARG A 652 -8.73 -5.96 -11.65
C ARG A 652 -7.82 -7.17 -11.96
N HIS A 653 -7.79 -8.17 -11.08
CA HIS A 653 -6.89 -9.32 -11.19
C HIS A 653 -7.59 -10.68 -11.10
N VAL A 654 -7.08 -11.65 -11.86
CA VAL A 654 -7.32 -13.09 -11.70
C VAL A 654 -6.06 -13.74 -11.15
N TYR A 655 -6.22 -14.72 -10.28
CA TYR A 655 -5.13 -15.54 -9.78
C TYR A 655 -5.38 -17.00 -10.16
N PHE A 656 -4.39 -17.63 -10.78
CA PHE A 656 -4.32 -19.07 -11.01
C PHE A 656 -3.30 -19.64 -10.03
N VAL A 657 -3.77 -20.30 -8.98
CA VAL A 657 -2.92 -20.85 -7.89
C VAL A 657 -2.80 -22.36 -8.09
N ASN A 658 -1.61 -22.83 -8.49
CA ASN A 658 -1.34 -24.25 -8.80
C ASN A 658 -0.11 -24.79 -8.06
N GLY A 659 -0.36 -25.52 -6.97
CA GLY A 659 0.68 -26.01 -6.06
C GLY A 659 1.43 -24.85 -5.42
N THR A 660 2.68 -24.66 -5.86
CA THR A 660 3.56 -23.55 -5.44
C THR A 660 3.66 -22.44 -6.48
N ARG A 661 3.07 -22.60 -7.67
CA ARG A 661 3.11 -21.62 -8.75
C ARG A 661 1.84 -20.78 -8.74
N VAL A 662 2.00 -19.46 -8.78
CA VAL A 662 0.90 -18.50 -8.86
C VAL A 662 1.06 -17.67 -10.11
N PHE A 663 -0.01 -17.54 -10.89
CA PHE A 663 -0.05 -16.66 -12.05
C PHE A 663 -1.13 -15.59 -11.84
N ARG A 664 -0.77 -14.33 -12.09
CA ARG A 664 -1.70 -13.20 -12.03
C ARG A 664 -2.05 -12.76 -13.43
N GLY A 665 -3.33 -12.59 -13.69
CA GLY A 665 -3.87 -12.02 -14.91
C GLY A 665 -4.43 -10.62 -14.67
N GLU A 666 -4.01 -9.60 -15.41
CA GLU A 666 -4.55 -8.23 -15.32
C GLU A 666 -5.62 -7.96 -16.40
N PHE A 667 -6.70 -7.28 -16.01
CA PHE A 667 -7.75 -6.87 -16.95
C PHE A 667 -7.59 -5.44 -17.48
N ASN A 668 -7.67 -5.29 -18.80
CA ASN A 668 -7.82 -3.99 -19.45
C ASN A 668 -9.28 -3.74 -19.90
N PRO A 669 -10.11 -3.06 -19.08
CA PRO A 669 -11.53 -2.85 -19.38
C PRO A 669 -11.77 -1.86 -20.54
N SER A 670 -10.75 -1.13 -20.99
CA SER A 670 -10.88 -0.09 -22.01
C SER A 670 -10.75 -0.61 -23.43
N SER A 671 -10.17 -1.81 -23.62
CA SER A 671 -9.77 -2.33 -24.93
C SER A 671 -10.47 -3.60 -25.37
N GLY A 672 -11.14 -4.32 -24.46
CA GLY A 672 -11.63 -5.69 -24.75
C GLY A 672 -10.51 -6.69 -25.05
N ALA A 673 -9.26 -6.34 -24.71
CA ALA A 673 -8.06 -7.15 -24.96
C ALA A 673 -7.98 -8.38 -24.04
N PRO A 674 -7.26 -9.44 -24.46
CA PRO A 674 -7.01 -10.63 -23.66
C PRO A 674 -6.32 -10.30 -22.32
N ILE A 675 -6.54 -11.17 -21.33
CA ILE A 675 -5.88 -11.10 -20.02
C ILE A 675 -4.37 -11.21 -20.20
N GLU A 676 -3.62 -10.27 -19.61
CA GLU A 676 -2.17 -10.33 -19.57
C GLU A 676 -1.72 -11.09 -18.33
N TRP A 677 -1.07 -12.23 -18.55
CA TRP A 677 -0.60 -13.13 -17.50
C TRP A 677 0.86 -12.87 -17.14
N GLU A 678 1.15 -12.89 -15.84
CA GLU A 678 2.49 -12.89 -15.28
C GLU A 678 2.64 -13.97 -14.20
N PHE A 679 3.87 -14.45 -14.02
CA PHE A 679 4.19 -15.34 -12.92
C PHE A 679 4.49 -14.52 -11.65
N VAL A 680 3.77 -14.81 -10.57
CA VAL A 680 3.96 -14.17 -9.28
C VAL A 680 4.96 -14.99 -8.47
N ASN A 681 6.21 -14.52 -8.44
CA ASN A 681 7.24 -15.13 -7.58
C ASN A 681 7.14 -14.61 -6.12
N SER A 682 5.98 -14.79 -5.50
CA SER A 682 5.75 -14.46 -4.10
C SER A 682 4.61 -15.29 -3.51
N ALA A 683 4.64 -15.53 -2.21
CA ALA A 683 3.52 -16.12 -1.47
C ALA A 683 2.41 -15.10 -1.15
N VAL A 684 2.62 -13.82 -1.42
CA VAL A 684 1.66 -12.74 -1.17
C VAL A 684 1.52 -11.81 -2.37
N ASP A 685 0.32 -11.25 -2.53
CA ASP A 685 0.09 -10.12 -3.44
C ASP A 685 -0.94 -9.17 -2.80
N GLY A 686 -0.54 -7.91 -2.55
CA GLY A 686 -1.37 -6.93 -1.87
C GLY A 686 -1.78 -7.36 -0.45
N ASN A 687 -3.05 -7.74 -0.27
CA ASN A 687 -3.61 -8.26 0.98
C ASN A 687 -3.90 -9.77 0.93
N LEU A 688 -3.54 -10.43 -0.17
CA LEU A 688 -3.77 -11.86 -0.38
C LEU A 688 -2.53 -12.65 0.06
N LEU A 689 -2.78 -13.77 0.74
CA LEU A 689 -1.81 -14.78 1.11
C LEU A 689 -2.20 -16.08 0.40
N PHE A 690 -1.32 -16.62 -0.43
CA PHE A 690 -1.59 -17.86 -1.16
C PHE A 690 -1.22 -19.07 -0.31
N THR A 691 -2.12 -20.05 -0.24
CA THR A 691 -1.86 -21.34 0.42
C THR A 691 -1.10 -22.24 -0.55
N LEU A 692 0.23 -22.09 -0.52
CA LEU A 692 1.14 -22.80 -1.40
C LEU A 692 1.54 -24.14 -0.79
N HIS A 693 1.41 -25.21 -1.59
CA HIS A 693 1.66 -26.57 -1.14
C HIS A 693 2.62 -27.29 -2.09
N PRO A 694 3.87 -27.52 -1.67
CA PRO A 694 4.83 -28.33 -2.43
C PRO A 694 4.23 -29.72 -2.75
N GLY A 695 4.30 -30.12 -4.02
CA GLY A 695 3.81 -31.41 -4.48
C GLY A 695 2.28 -31.57 -4.59
N LYS A 696 1.47 -30.56 -4.22
CA LYS A 696 0.00 -30.60 -4.37
C LYS A 696 -0.51 -29.78 -5.56
N LYS A 697 0.21 -29.80 -6.70
CA LYS A 697 -0.31 -29.19 -7.95
C LYS A 697 -1.59 -29.92 -8.39
N TRP A 698 -2.57 -29.18 -8.89
CA TRP A 698 -3.85 -29.71 -9.37
C TRP A 698 -3.99 -29.64 -10.88
N SER A 699 -3.15 -28.88 -11.58
CA SER A 699 -3.12 -28.78 -13.04
C SER A 699 -1.73 -29.07 -13.59
N GLU A 700 -1.67 -29.53 -14.85
CA GLU A 700 -0.43 -29.67 -15.61
C GLU A 700 0.23 -28.32 -15.93
N VAL A 701 -0.49 -27.19 -15.79
CA VAL A 701 0.00 -25.85 -16.14
C VAL A 701 1.26 -25.47 -15.38
N GLU A 702 2.34 -25.28 -16.14
CA GLU A 702 3.67 -24.98 -15.62
C GLU A 702 4.10 -23.53 -15.86
N ASP A 703 3.70 -22.90 -16.96
CA ASP A 703 4.13 -21.55 -17.32
C ASP A 703 3.00 -20.67 -17.89
N VAL A 704 3.35 -19.42 -18.15
CA VAL A 704 2.43 -18.40 -18.69
C VAL A 704 2.04 -18.69 -20.14
N ALA A 705 2.89 -19.37 -20.93
CA ALA A 705 2.60 -19.66 -22.33
C ALA A 705 1.44 -20.65 -22.46
N GLU A 706 1.32 -21.62 -21.55
CA GLU A 706 0.21 -22.57 -21.50
C GLU A 706 -1.14 -21.90 -21.17
N LEU A 707 -1.12 -20.84 -20.36
CA LEU A 707 -2.32 -20.01 -20.11
C LEU A 707 -2.75 -19.25 -21.36
N TYR A 708 -1.78 -18.73 -22.14
CA TYR A 708 -2.08 -18.10 -23.43
C TYR A 708 -2.52 -19.10 -24.50
N ALA A 709 -2.00 -20.34 -24.50
CA ALA A 709 -2.44 -21.38 -25.41
C ALA A 709 -3.95 -21.68 -25.26
N GLY A 710 -4.50 -21.50 -24.05
CA GLY A 710 -5.93 -21.56 -23.79
C GLY A 710 -6.77 -20.61 -24.65
N THR A 711 -6.23 -19.44 -25.03
CA THR A 711 -6.95 -18.46 -25.87
C THR A 711 -7.20 -18.93 -27.30
N GLN A 712 -6.45 -19.94 -27.76
CA GLN A 712 -6.57 -20.50 -29.11
C GLN A 712 -7.48 -21.73 -29.17
N VAL A 713 -8.03 -22.16 -28.02
CA VAL A 713 -8.89 -23.33 -27.95
C VAL A 713 -10.23 -23.02 -28.60
N ASP A 714 -10.64 -23.85 -29.56
CA ASP A 714 -12.00 -23.81 -30.10
C ASP A 714 -12.98 -24.39 -29.07
N LEU A 715 -13.61 -23.50 -28.31
CA LEU A 715 -14.53 -23.86 -27.23
C LEU A 715 -15.79 -24.59 -27.71
N ARG A 716 -16.23 -24.37 -28.96
CA ARG A 716 -17.41 -25.06 -29.52
C ARG A 716 -17.06 -26.48 -29.94
N SER A 717 -15.88 -26.67 -30.53
CA SER A 717 -15.32 -28.01 -30.79
C SER A 717 -15.09 -28.78 -29.49
N LEU A 718 -14.50 -28.13 -28.48
CA LEU A 718 -14.29 -28.71 -27.15
C LEU A 718 -15.61 -29.14 -26.49
N PHE A 719 -16.64 -28.29 -26.54
CA PHE A 719 -17.98 -28.63 -26.05
C PHE A 719 -18.54 -29.88 -26.75
N GLY A 720 -18.39 -29.99 -28.07
CA GLY A 720 -18.76 -31.19 -28.83
C GLY A 720 -18.03 -32.44 -28.37
N GLN A 721 -16.72 -32.36 -28.16
CA GLN A 721 -15.91 -33.49 -27.68
C GLN A 721 -16.32 -33.94 -26.27
N VAL A 722 -16.60 -33.00 -25.37
CA VAL A 722 -17.10 -33.33 -24.02
C VAL A 722 -18.46 -34.01 -24.08
N ARG A 723 -19.36 -33.59 -24.99
CA ARG A 723 -20.65 -34.27 -25.22
C ARG A 723 -20.45 -35.71 -25.69
N ASP A 724 -19.55 -35.92 -26.66
CA ASP A 724 -19.27 -37.25 -27.21
C ASP A 724 -18.69 -38.21 -26.14
N ILE A 725 -17.91 -37.69 -25.19
CA ILE A 725 -17.45 -38.45 -24.01
C ILE A 725 -18.63 -38.78 -23.09
N LEU A 726 -19.46 -37.79 -22.77
CA LEU A 726 -20.64 -37.97 -21.92
C LEU A 726 -21.67 -38.95 -22.51
N ASP A 727 -21.68 -39.12 -23.83
CA ASP A 727 -22.46 -40.15 -24.52
C ASP A 727 -22.07 -41.59 -24.12
N GLY A 728 -20.97 -41.79 -23.37
CA GLY A 728 -20.67 -43.07 -22.71
C GLY A 728 -21.67 -43.43 -21.60
N TRP A 729 -22.29 -42.44 -20.96
CA TRP A 729 -23.31 -42.62 -19.92
C TRP A 729 -24.71 -42.42 -20.48
N LYS A 730 -25.70 -43.10 -19.91
CA LYS A 730 -27.12 -42.86 -20.23
C LYS A 730 -27.75 -41.99 -19.14
N PHE A 731 -28.36 -40.88 -19.54
CA PHE A 731 -29.12 -40.01 -18.65
C PHE A 731 -30.61 -40.05 -18.99
N GLU A 732 -31.44 -39.79 -17.99
CA GLU A 732 -32.85 -39.45 -18.21
C GLU A 732 -32.93 -38.12 -18.97
N HIS A 733 -33.78 -38.03 -20.00
CA HIS A 733 -33.77 -36.91 -20.95
C HIS A 733 -32.37 -36.64 -21.53
N HIS A 734 -31.76 -37.72 -22.03
CA HIS A 734 -30.35 -37.82 -22.43
C HIS A 734 -29.74 -36.57 -23.09
N ASP A 735 -30.36 -36.05 -24.15
CA ASP A 735 -29.82 -34.90 -24.89
C ASP A 735 -29.73 -33.63 -24.04
N VAL A 736 -30.74 -33.35 -23.21
CA VAL A 736 -30.77 -32.17 -22.34
C VAL A 736 -29.72 -32.29 -21.24
N MET A 737 -29.68 -33.45 -20.56
CA MET A 737 -28.75 -33.65 -19.45
C MET A 737 -27.30 -33.70 -19.90
N ARG A 738 -27.01 -34.33 -21.05
CA ARG A 738 -25.68 -34.35 -21.65
C ARG A 738 -25.20 -32.94 -21.98
N ASP A 739 -26.04 -32.14 -22.62
CA ASP A 739 -25.68 -30.80 -23.07
C ASP A 739 -25.48 -29.86 -21.87
N TYR A 740 -26.34 -29.96 -20.86
CA TYR A 740 -26.16 -29.26 -19.59
C TYR A 740 -24.87 -29.68 -18.88
N LEU A 741 -24.59 -30.99 -18.77
CA LEU A 741 -23.37 -31.51 -18.15
C LEU A 741 -22.10 -31.05 -18.88
N ALA A 742 -22.11 -31.03 -20.21
CA ALA A 742 -20.98 -30.54 -20.98
C ALA A 742 -20.69 -29.07 -20.69
N ALA A 743 -21.73 -28.23 -20.63
CA ALA A 743 -21.58 -26.81 -20.26
C ALA A 743 -21.16 -26.64 -18.79
N TRP A 744 -21.69 -27.48 -17.90
CA TRP A 744 -21.33 -27.50 -16.49
C TRP A 744 -19.85 -27.86 -16.29
N ILE A 745 -19.34 -28.91 -16.96
CA ILE A 745 -17.93 -29.31 -16.91
C ILE A 745 -17.02 -28.17 -17.36
N LEU A 746 -17.34 -27.50 -18.46
CA LEU A 746 -16.57 -26.34 -18.95
C LEU A 746 -16.62 -25.15 -17.98
N SER A 747 -17.68 -25.01 -17.19
CA SER A 747 -17.79 -23.94 -16.19
C SER A 747 -16.96 -24.18 -14.93
N LEU A 748 -16.65 -25.44 -14.59
CA LEU A 748 -16.06 -25.81 -13.29
C LEU A 748 -14.82 -25.01 -12.90
N PRO A 749 -13.81 -24.82 -13.76
CA PRO A 749 -12.59 -24.10 -13.37
C PRO A 749 -12.84 -22.63 -13.03
N ILE A 750 -13.88 -22.02 -13.60
CA ILE A 750 -14.13 -20.57 -13.49
C ILE A 750 -15.27 -20.19 -12.54
N GLN A 751 -16.05 -21.15 -12.01
CA GLN A 751 -17.23 -20.85 -11.17
C GLN A 751 -16.89 -19.95 -9.97
N ARG A 752 -15.80 -20.26 -9.25
CA ARG A 752 -15.32 -19.45 -8.13
C ARG A 752 -15.01 -18.01 -8.56
N ALA A 753 -14.33 -17.86 -9.69
CA ALA A 753 -13.94 -16.57 -10.26
C ALA A 753 -15.15 -15.74 -10.71
N MET A 754 -16.22 -16.38 -11.18
CA MET A 754 -17.50 -15.70 -11.46
C MET A 754 -18.27 -15.33 -10.18
N GLY A 755 -17.82 -15.74 -9.00
CA GLY A 755 -18.48 -15.46 -7.72
C GLY A 755 -19.70 -16.33 -7.42
N MET A 756 -19.99 -17.34 -8.26
CA MET A 756 -21.10 -18.27 -8.10
C MET A 756 -20.66 -19.71 -8.36
N VAL A 757 -20.83 -20.55 -7.35
CA VAL A 757 -20.56 -21.99 -7.40
C VAL A 757 -21.86 -22.78 -7.26
N ASN A 758 -21.92 -23.98 -7.84
CA ASN A 758 -23.11 -24.81 -7.77
C ASN A 758 -22.88 -26.16 -7.06
N ILE A 759 -24.00 -26.77 -6.63
CA ILE A 759 -24.05 -28.12 -6.08
C ILE A 759 -24.85 -28.98 -7.05
N THR A 760 -24.23 -30.04 -7.55
CA THR A 760 -24.84 -31.01 -8.46
C THR A 760 -24.99 -32.34 -7.76
N PHE A 761 -26.16 -32.96 -7.90
CA PHE A 761 -26.45 -34.27 -7.33
C PHE A 761 -26.68 -35.27 -8.45
N LEU A 762 -25.96 -36.38 -8.40
CA LEU A 762 -26.05 -37.46 -9.37
C LEU A 762 -26.72 -38.66 -8.71
N THR A 763 -27.91 -39.01 -9.19
CA THR A 763 -28.71 -40.11 -8.66
C THR A 763 -29.09 -41.11 -9.74
N GLY A 764 -29.52 -42.31 -9.36
CA GLY A 764 -29.93 -43.37 -10.27
C GLY A 764 -29.69 -44.77 -9.70
N GLU A 765 -30.09 -45.79 -10.44
CA GLU A 765 -29.99 -47.19 -10.00
C GLU A 765 -28.55 -47.64 -9.70
N SER A 766 -28.38 -48.69 -8.88
CA SER A 766 -27.07 -49.34 -8.72
C SER A 766 -26.49 -49.72 -10.09
N THR A 767 -25.19 -49.53 -10.28
CA THR A 767 -24.49 -49.80 -11.56
C THR A 767 -24.93 -48.94 -12.76
N SER A 768 -25.50 -47.74 -12.54
CA SER A 768 -25.84 -46.78 -13.61
C SER A 768 -24.66 -45.94 -14.10
N GLY A 769 -23.44 -46.16 -13.58
CA GLY A 769 -22.23 -45.40 -13.94
C GLY A 769 -21.97 -44.14 -13.09
N LYS A 770 -22.58 -44.01 -11.89
CA LYS A 770 -22.34 -42.87 -10.99
C LYS A 770 -20.89 -42.75 -10.54
N THR A 771 -20.35 -43.81 -9.95
CA THR A 771 -18.94 -43.88 -9.49
C THR A 771 -17.96 -43.65 -10.62
N SER A 772 -18.20 -44.21 -11.81
CA SER A 772 -17.31 -44.00 -12.97
C SER A 772 -17.30 -42.55 -13.44
N LEU A 773 -18.40 -41.80 -13.28
CA LEU A 773 -18.45 -40.37 -13.59
C LEU A 773 -17.74 -39.53 -12.52
N VAL A 774 -18.07 -39.73 -11.24
CA VAL A 774 -17.60 -38.91 -10.11
C VAL A 774 -16.14 -39.20 -9.75
N ARG A 775 -15.73 -40.48 -9.75
CA ARG A 775 -14.35 -40.91 -9.47
C ARG A 775 -13.45 -40.91 -10.71
N GLY A 776 -13.99 -41.30 -11.86
CA GLY A 776 -13.22 -41.41 -13.11
C GLY A 776 -13.10 -40.06 -13.80
N LEU A 777 -14.16 -39.67 -14.51
CA LEU A 777 -14.17 -38.47 -15.36
C LEU A 777 -13.89 -37.16 -14.59
N LEU A 778 -14.48 -37.05 -13.39
CA LEU A 778 -14.44 -35.87 -12.51
C LEU A 778 -13.55 -36.06 -11.27
N GLY A 779 -12.72 -37.10 -11.24
CA GLY A 779 -11.92 -37.48 -10.07
C GLY A 779 -10.78 -36.54 -9.73
N GLY A 780 -10.36 -35.72 -10.69
CA GLY A 780 -9.27 -34.77 -10.52
C GLY A 780 -7.89 -35.33 -10.86
N TYR A 781 -6.89 -34.46 -10.72
CA TYR A 781 -5.50 -34.79 -10.98
C TYR A 781 -4.97 -35.89 -10.02
N GLY A 782 -4.43 -36.97 -10.57
CA GLY A 782 -3.86 -38.08 -9.80
C GLY A 782 -4.84 -39.17 -9.36
N SER A 783 -6.09 -39.17 -9.84
CA SER A 783 -7.03 -40.28 -9.65
C SER A 783 -6.68 -41.49 -10.55
N SER A 784 -5.49 -42.06 -10.40
CA SER A 784 -5.06 -43.25 -11.14
C SER A 784 -5.64 -44.51 -10.51
N GLY A 785 -6.54 -45.20 -11.21
CA GLY A 785 -7.04 -46.51 -10.77
C GLY A 785 -8.45 -46.90 -11.21
N TYR A 786 -8.99 -46.29 -12.27
CA TYR A 786 -10.28 -46.66 -12.85
C TYR A 786 -10.16 -46.69 -14.38
N ASP A 787 -10.96 -47.50 -15.08
CA ASP A 787 -10.90 -47.67 -16.55
C ASP A 787 -11.31 -46.41 -17.35
N VAL A 788 -11.72 -45.34 -16.66
CA VAL A 788 -12.21 -44.09 -17.27
C VAL A 788 -11.18 -42.98 -17.03
N PRO A 789 -10.67 -42.30 -18.08
CA PRO A 789 -9.71 -41.22 -17.92
C PRO A 789 -10.39 -39.96 -17.35
N TYR A 790 -9.66 -39.22 -16.50
CA TYR A 790 -10.10 -37.92 -16.00
C TYR A 790 -9.89 -36.83 -17.05
N ILE A 791 -10.87 -35.94 -17.19
CA ILE A 791 -10.80 -34.75 -18.07
C ILE A 791 -10.88 -33.44 -17.29
N VAL A 792 -11.32 -33.48 -16.03
CA VAL A 792 -11.32 -32.31 -15.14
C VAL A 792 -10.14 -32.41 -14.19
N GLU A 793 -9.18 -31.49 -14.33
CA GLU A 793 -8.02 -31.37 -13.43
C GLU A 793 -8.40 -30.74 -12.09
N SER A 794 -9.32 -29.77 -12.15
CA SER A 794 -9.74 -28.93 -11.03
C SER A 794 -10.68 -29.63 -10.05
N ALA A 795 -10.36 -30.85 -9.61
CA ALA A 795 -11.21 -31.65 -8.74
C ALA A 795 -10.44 -32.41 -7.65
N LYS A 796 -11.16 -32.74 -6.57
CA LYS A 796 -10.72 -33.56 -5.44
C LYS A 796 -11.79 -34.60 -5.14
N TYR A 797 -11.41 -35.87 -5.15
CA TYR A 797 -12.32 -36.99 -4.92
C TYR A 797 -12.21 -37.58 -3.51
N SER A 798 -13.35 -37.96 -2.92
CA SER A 798 -13.39 -38.79 -1.72
C SER A 798 -14.68 -39.63 -1.65
N SER A 799 -14.56 -40.89 -1.20
CA SER A 799 -15.68 -41.80 -0.95
C SER A 799 -16.05 -41.95 0.54
N ASP A 800 -15.21 -41.48 1.47
CA ASP A 800 -15.47 -41.51 2.91
C ASP A 800 -15.05 -40.17 3.54
N ALA A 801 -15.52 -39.08 2.94
CA ALA A 801 -15.19 -37.74 3.39
C ALA A 801 -15.74 -37.51 4.80
N THR A 802 -14.91 -36.93 5.67
CA THR A 802 -15.35 -36.39 6.96
C THR A 802 -15.37 -34.88 6.90
N ALA A 803 -16.18 -34.24 7.74
CA ALA A 803 -16.17 -32.78 7.90
C ALA A 803 -14.75 -32.23 8.14
N ALA A 804 -13.93 -32.94 8.92
CA ALA A 804 -12.54 -32.57 9.21
C ALA A 804 -11.65 -32.59 7.95
N TRP A 805 -11.79 -33.63 7.14
CA TRP A 805 -11.04 -33.76 5.89
C TRP A 805 -11.43 -32.66 4.89
N ILE A 806 -12.72 -32.34 4.79
CA ILE A 806 -13.20 -31.24 3.95
C ILE A 806 -12.60 -29.90 4.41
N TYR A 807 -12.53 -29.63 5.72
CA TYR A 807 -11.88 -28.41 6.21
C TYR A 807 -10.39 -28.33 5.85
N GLN A 808 -9.68 -29.45 5.86
CA GLN A 808 -8.24 -29.45 5.60
C GLN A 808 -7.90 -29.34 4.12
N GLU A 809 -8.65 -30.04 3.26
CA GLU A 809 -8.38 -30.08 1.82
C GLU A 809 -9.14 -29.01 1.03
N MET A 810 -10.29 -28.55 1.55
CA MET A 810 -11.20 -27.64 0.83
C MET A 810 -11.29 -26.21 1.39
N ASP A 811 -10.45 -25.83 2.35
CA ASP A 811 -10.39 -24.43 2.82
C ASP A 811 -9.86 -23.50 1.73
N GLN A 812 -10.59 -22.40 1.47
CA GLN A 812 -10.25 -21.33 0.53
C GLN A 812 -9.96 -21.75 -0.93
N THR A 813 -10.12 -23.02 -1.30
CA THR A 813 -9.89 -23.55 -2.66
C THR A 813 -11.09 -23.32 -3.58
N ALA A 814 -10.83 -23.35 -4.89
CA ALA A 814 -11.82 -23.29 -5.96
C ALA A 814 -12.08 -24.64 -6.65
N LEU A 815 -11.38 -25.71 -6.25
CA LEU A 815 -11.48 -27.03 -6.89
C LEU A 815 -12.84 -27.70 -6.62
N LEU A 816 -13.35 -28.45 -7.59
CA LEU A 816 -14.54 -29.29 -7.47
C LEU A 816 -14.35 -30.32 -6.35
N LEU A 817 -15.26 -30.33 -5.38
CA LEU A 817 -15.37 -31.41 -4.42
C LEU A 817 -16.26 -32.52 -5.01
N SER A 818 -15.67 -33.69 -5.23
CA SER A 818 -16.32 -34.87 -5.78
C SER A 818 -16.54 -35.92 -4.68
N LEU A 819 -17.79 -36.08 -4.25
CA LEU A 819 -18.18 -37.02 -3.20
C LEU A 819 -18.94 -38.21 -3.77
N ASP A 820 -18.39 -39.41 -3.58
CA ASP A 820 -19.11 -40.66 -3.88
C ASP A 820 -19.69 -41.27 -2.60
N GLU A 821 -20.65 -42.16 -2.75
CA GLU A 821 -21.38 -42.82 -1.64
C GLU A 821 -22.01 -41.85 -0.62
N ALA A 822 -22.51 -40.70 -1.07
CA ALA A 822 -23.11 -39.67 -0.21
C ALA A 822 -24.55 -40.04 0.28
N GLU A 823 -24.74 -41.27 0.74
CA GLU A 823 -26.04 -41.85 1.10
C GLU A 823 -26.35 -41.80 2.60
N ALA A 824 -27.62 -41.60 2.93
CA ALA A 824 -28.15 -41.90 4.26
C ALA A 824 -28.41 -43.42 4.38
N ARG A 825 -27.39 -44.20 4.78
CA ARG A 825 -27.55 -45.63 5.11
C ARG A 825 -28.27 -45.79 6.46
N GLN A 826 -28.97 -46.90 6.70
CA GLN A 826 -29.64 -47.17 8.01
C GLN A 826 -28.67 -47.25 9.22
N ASP A 827 -27.37 -47.04 9.02
CA ASP A 827 -26.38 -46.83 10.09
C ASP A 827 -26.35 -45.37 10.56
N ASN A 828 -26.64 -45.18 11.85
CA ASN A 828 -26.74 -43.87 12.50
C ASN A 828 -25.48 -42.99 12.30
N ALA A 829 -24.28 -43.58 12.28
CA ALA A 829 -23.03 -42.82 12.18
C ALA A 829 -22.75 -42.30 10.75
N HIS A 830 -22.97 -43.11 9.71
CA HIS A 830 -22.77 -42.68 8.32
C HIS A 830 -23.79 -41.62 7.92
N SER A 831 -25.06 -41.84 8.25
CA SER A 831 -26.14 -40.89 7.99
C SER A 831 -25.95 -39.56 8.71
N SER A 832 -25.47 -39.58 9.97
CA SER A 832 -25.11 -38.36 10.70
C SER A 832 -23.97 -37.61 10.00
N ARG A 833 -22.93 -38.31 9.52
CA ARG A 833 -21.82 -37.67 8.79
C ARG A 833 -22.28 -37.00 7.49
N VAL A 834 -23.13 -37.68 6.71
CA VAL A 834 -23.67 -37.14 5.45
C VAL A 834 -24.58 -35.93 5.72
N ALA A 835 -25.40 -35.99 6.77
CA ALA A 835 -26.22 -34.85 7.20
C ALA A 835 -25.37 -33.64 7.63
N ASP A 836 -24.30 -33.87 8.41
CA ASP A 836 -23.36 -32.80 8.82
C ASP A 836 -22.67 -32.15 7.59
N ILE A 837 -22.29 -32.96 6.61
CA ILE A 837 -21.68 -32.49 5.36
C ILE A 837 -22.69 -31.66 4.54
N GLN A 838 -23.93 -32.14 4.39
CA GLN A 838 -24.99 -31.40 3.70
C GLN A 838 -25.28 -30.07 4.42
N GLN A 839 -25.31 -30.09 5.76
CA GLN A 839 -25.51 -28.90 6.56
C GLN A 839 -24.37 -27.89 6.40
N MET A 840 -23.13 -28.36 6.32
CA MET A 840 -21.98 -27.53 6.01
C MET A 840 -22.09 -26.86 4.64
N MET A 841 -22.67 -27.55 3.66
CA MET A 841 -22.73 -27.11 2.26
C MET A 841 -23.86 -26.11 1.94
N PHE A 842 -24.83 -25.89 2.84
CA PHE A 842 -26.00 -25.04 2.60
C PHE A 842 -25.70 -23.64 2.05
N SER A 843 -24.61 -23.03 2.52
CA SER A 843 -24.26 -21.64 2.22
C SER A 843 -23.27 -21.50 1.07
N ILE A 844 -22.75 -22.62 0.53
CA ILE A 844 -21.73 -22.63 -0.53
C ILE A 844 -22.19 -21.82 -1.77
N PRO A 845 -23.41 -22.05 -2.34
CA PRO A 845 -23.88 -21.29 -3.50
C PRO A 845 -24.22 -19.82 -3.19
N THR A 846 -24.38 -19.45 -1.92
CA THR A 846 -24.84 -18.12 -1.47
C THR A 846 -23.76 -17.33 -0.75
N GLY A 847 -22.52 -17.36 -1.26
CA GLY A 847 -21.42 -16.56 -0.73
C GLY A 847 -20.43 -17.31 0.18
N GLY A 848 -20.56 -18.63 0.29
CA GLY A 848 -19.64 -19.50 1.04
C GLY A 848 -20.08 -19.80 2.47
N ALA A 849 -19.49 -20.82 3.07
CA ALA A 849 -19.73 -21.25 4.44
C ALA A 849 -18.51 -20.93 5.33
N ARG A 850 -18.70 -20.16 6.40
CA ARG A 850 -17.67 -19.89 7.43
C ARG A 850 -17.89 -20.78 8.65
N MET A 851 -16.93 -21.63 8.97
CA MET A 851 -17.04 -22.60 10.05
C MET A 851 -15.93 -22.34 11.08
N SER A 852 -16.25 -22.35 12.37
CA SER A 852 -15.27 -22.21 13.45
C SER A 852 -15.21 -23.50 14.24
N ARG A 853 -14.02 -24.08 14.41
CA ARG A 853 -13.83 -25.37 15.10
C ARG A 853 -12.68 -25.28 16.10
N GLY A 854 -12.93 -25.63 17.35
CA GLY A 854 -11.90 -25.58 18.40
C GLY A 854 -12.44 -25.67 19.82
N GLY A 855 -11.54 -25.90 20.79
CA GLY A 855 -11.84 -26.06 22.21
C GLY A 855 -12.38 -24.80 22.90
N SER A 856 -12.61 -24.90 24.21
CA SER A 856 -13.31 -23.92 25.06
C SER A 856 -12.67 -22.52 25.09
N SER A 857 -11.41 -22.38 24.69
CA SER A 857 -10.63 -21.14 24.68
C SER A 857 -10.48 -20.53 23.27
N ALA A 858 -10.51 -19.19 23.18
CA ALA A 858 -10.37 -18.45 21.91
C ALA A 858 -9.11 -18.81 21.10
N ASP A 859 -8.00 -19.16 21.77
CA ASP A 859 -6.71 -19.52 21.15
C ASP A 859 -6.70 -20.88 20.43
N GLN A 860 -7.74 -21.72 20.61
CA GLN A 860 -7.82 -23.06 20.02
C GLN A 860 -8.82 -23.16 18.86
N ARG A 861 -9.43 -22.04 18.46
CA ARG A 861 -10.42 -22.01 17.38
C ARG A 861 -9.75 -21.74 16.03
N ALA A 862 -9.89 -22.68 15.12
CA ALA A 862 -9.56 -22.53 13.72
C ALA A 862 -10.82 -22.11 12.93
N ASP A 863 -10.71 -21.07 12.12
CA ASP A 863 -11.77 -20.60 11.25
C ASP A 863 -11.49 -21.04 9.80
N TYR A 864 -12.48 -21.66 9.16
CA TYR A 864 -12.43 -22.16 7.79
C TYR A 864 -13.46 -21.45 6.92
N PHE A 865 -13.18 -21.33 5.62
CA PHE A 865 -14.09 -20.76 4.62
C PHE A 865 -14.17 -21.64 3.36
N LEU A 866 -15.36 -22.19 3.13
CA LEU A 866 -15.64 -23.09 2.03
C LEU A 866 -16.52 -22.40 0.98
N GLN A 867 -16.07 -22.38 -0.27
CA GLN A 867 -16.88 -21.87 -1.39
C GLN A 867 -16.32 -22.43 -2.70
N MET A 868 -16.74 -23.63 -3.06
CA MET A 868 -16.26 -24.40 -4.20
C MET A 868 -17.43 -25.13 -4.88
N PRO A 869 -17.33 -25.52 -6.15
CA PRO A 869 -18.33 -26.38 -6.76
C PRO A 869 -18.33 -27.76 -6.10
N VAL A 870 -19.49 -28.40 -6.01
CA VAL A 870 -19.65 -29.72 -5.37
C VAL A 870 -20.45 -30.64 -6.28
N ILE A 871 -20.00 -31.88 -6.42
CA ILE A 871 -20.81 -32.98 -6.96
C ILE A 871 -20.94 -34.10 -5.93
N MET A 872 -22.16 -34.61 -5.75
CA MET A 872 -22.47 -35.70 -4.84
C MET A 872 -23.16 -36.83 -5.61
N ALA A 873 -22.63 -38.06 -5.50
CA ALA A 873 -23.29 -39.26 -6.01
C ALA A 873 -23.91 -40.06 -4.87
N ALA A 874 -25.19 -40.41 -5.02
CA ALA A 874 -25.91 -41.28 -4.09
C ALA A 874 -27.11 -41.93 -4.78
N ILE A 875 -27.53 -43.12 -4.33
CA ILE A 875 -28.77 -43.76 -4.82
C ILE A 875 -30.01 -43.05 -4.26
N ASN A 876 -29.99 -42.67 -2.98
CA ASN A 876 -31.08 -41.95 -2.32
C ASN A 876 -30.65 -40.53 -1.96
N MET A 877 -31.47 -39.54 -2.32
CA MET A 877 -31.25 -38.14 -2.00
C MET A 877 -31.69 -37.80 -0.57
N SER A 878 -31.12 -36.72 -0.03
CA SER A 878 -31.58 -36.11 1.23
C SER A 878 -33.03 -35.67 1.13
N SER A 879 -33.77 -35.75 2.23
CA SER A 879 -35.15 -35.25 2.33
C SER A 879 -35.23 -33.77 2.71
N ASP A 880 -34.11 -33.07 2.91
CA ASP A 880 -34.11 -31.66 3.30
C ASP A 880 -34.55 -30.75 2.13
N PRO A 881 -35.72 -30.09 2.22
CA PRO A 881 -36.25 -29.24 1.16
C PRO A 881 -35.36 -28.03 0.87
N VAL A 882 -34.77 -27.45 1.91
CA VAL A 882 -33.95 -26.25 1.81
C VAL A 882 -32.67 -26.58 1.03
N PHE A 883 -32.09 -27.76 1.27
CA PHE A 883 -30.93 -28.21 0.48
C PHE A 883 -31.31 -28.38 -0.99
N LEU A 884 -32.40 -29.10 -1.25
CA LEU A 884 -32.85 -29.44 -2.59
C LEU A 884 -33.18 -28.23 -3.48
N THR A 885 -33.65 -27.11 -2.90
CA THR A 885 -33.87 -25.85 -3.66
C THR A 885 -32.60 -25.20 -4.24
N ARG A 886 -31.41 -25.65 -3.82
CA ARG A 886 -30.10 -25.09 -4.23
C ARG A 886 -29.29 -26.06 -5.10
N VAL A 887 -29.84 -27.23 -5.39
CA VAL A 887 -29.12 -28.35 -6.00
C VAL A 887 -29.66 -28.61 -7.40
N VAL A 888 -28.78 -28.97 -8.33
CA VAL A 888 -29.16 -29.46 -9.67
C VAL A 888 -29.10 -30.98 -9.64
N VAL A 889 -30.21 -31.63 -9.94
CA VAL A 889 -30.29 -33.10 -9.90
C VAL A 889 -30.20 -33.67 -11.30
N ILE A 890 -29.38 -34.71 -11.44
CA ILE A 890 -29.14 -35.42 -12.70
C ILE A 890 -29.37 -36.90 -12.46
N TYR A 891 -30.26 -37.48 -13.27
CA TYR A 891 -30.65 -38.88 -13.17
C TYR A 891 -29.89 -39.72 -14.20
N THR A 892 -29.08 -40.65 -13.71
CA THR A 892 -28.39 -41.68 -14.50
C THR A 892 -29.31 -42.89 -14.66
N GLN A 893 -29.32 -43.46 -15.86
CA GLN A 893 -30.11 -44.64 -16.19
C GLN A 893 -29.19 -45.82 -16.49
N LYS A 894 -29.58 -47.00 -16.01
CA LYS A 894 -28.87 -48.24 -16.31
C LYS A 894 -29.26 -48.72 -17.71
N ASP A 895 -28.28 -48.88 -18.58
CA ASP A 895 -28.46 -49.40 -19.93
C ASP A 895 -27.48 -50.56 -20.15
N LEU A 896 -28.01 -51.78 -20.13
CA LEU A 896 -27.23 -53.01 -20.25
C LEU A 896 -26.70 -53.25 -21.68
N GLN A 897 -27.20 -52.51 -22.68
CA GLN A 897 -26.74 -52.64 -24.07
C GLN A 897 -25.53 -51.75 -24.37
N ARG A 898 -25.19 -50.83 -23.48
CA ARG A 898 -24.03 -49.95 -23.65
C ARG A 898 -22.73 -50.68 -23.34
N ARG A 899 -21.69 -50.34 -24.10
CA ARG A 899 -20.32 -50.81 -23.86
C ARG A 899 -19.83 -50.34 -22.49
N ASN A 900 -18.80 -51.01 -21.98
CA ASN A 900 -18.05 -50.46 -20.85
C ASN A 900 -17.55 -49.05 -21.22
N ILE A 901 -17.67 -48.13 -20.27
CA ILE A 901 -17.40 -46.70 -20.47
C ILE A 901 -15.92 -46.47 -20.82
N GLY A 902 -15.00 -47.23 -20.20
CA GLY A 902 -13.57 -47.15 -20.50
C GLY A 902 -13.28 -47.51 -21.96
N ASP A 903 -13.80 -48.65 -22.42
CA ASP A 903 -13.67 -49.11 -23.81
C ASP A 903 -14.30 -48.12 -24.80
N TYR A 904 -15.48 -47.57 -24.47
CA TYR A 904 -16.14 -46.57 -25.30
C TYR A 904 -15.27 -45.33 -25.54
N ILE A 905 -14.57 -44.85 -24.51
CA ILE A 905 -13.69 -43.70 -24.62
C ILE A 905 -12.42 -44.07 -25.39
N ALA A 906 -11.79 -45.21 -25.05
CA ALA A 906 -10.56 -45.67 -25.70
C ALA A 906 -10.72 -45.91 -27.21
N ASP A 907 -11.90 -46.37 -27.66
CA ASP A 907 -12.21 -46.58 -29.08
C ASP A 907 -12.32 -45.27 -29.88
N ARG A 908 -12.66 -44.15 -29.23
CA ARG A 908 -13.00 -42.88 -29.88
C ARG A 908 -11.98 -41.78 -29.69
N PHE A 909 -11.26 -41.82 -28.59
CA PHE A 909 -10.31 -40.79 -28.20
C PHE A 909 -8.96 -41.40 -27.91
N THR A 910 -7.95 -40.85 -28.57
CA THR A 910 -6.55 -41.10 -28.20
C THR A 910 -6.20 -40.40 -26.90
N ASP A 911 -5.20 -40.92 -26.18
CA ASP A 911 -4.69 -40.29 -24.95
C ASP A 911 -4.29 -38.81 -25.18
N THR A 912 -3.71 -38.51 -26.35
CA THR A 912 -3.35 -37.14 -26.74
C THR A 912 -4.57 -36.24 -26.91
N GLN A 913 -5.69 -36.74 -27.44
CA GLN A 913 -6.93 -35.97 -27.54
C GLN A 913 -7.54 -35.72 -26.15
N ILE A 914 -7.53 -36.74 -25.28
CA ILE A 914 -7.99 -36.59 -23.90
C ILE A 914 -7.17 -35.53 -23.16
N GLN A 915 -5.84 -35.53 -23.33
CA GLN A 915 -4.98 -34.50 -22.74
C GLN A 915 -5.31 -33.10 -23.29
N ARG A 916 -5.55 -32.95 -24.60
CA ARG A 916 -5.96 -31.66 -25.19
C ARG A 916 -7.31 -31.18 -24.68
N ILE A 917 -8.29 -32.09 -24.54
CA ILE A 917 -9.61 -31.78 -23.98
C ILE A 917 -9.45 -31.29 -22.55
N ARG A 918 -8.66 -32.01 -21.74
CA ARG A 918 -8.35 -31.66 -20.35
C ARG A 918 -7.75 -30.25 -20.23
N THR A 919 -6.65 -29.97 -20.96
CA THR A 919 -6.02 -28.64 -20.96
C THR A 919 -7.01 -27.57 -21.43
N GLY A 920 -7.79 -27.86 -22.47
CA GLY A 920 -8.80 -26.95 -23.00
C GLY A 920 -9.90 -26.60 -22.00
N ILE A 921 -10.34 -27.56 -21.18
CA ILE A 921 -11.28 -27.32 -20.07
C ILE A 921 -10.65 -26.37 -19.05
N THR A 922 -9.40 -26.61 -18.65
CA THR A 922 -8.72 -25.82 -17.61
C THR A 922 -8.44 -24.37 -18.04
N THR A 923 -7.92 -24.15 -19.26
CA THR A 923 -7.43 -22.83 -19.68
C THR A 923 -8.33 -22.09 -20.67
N GLY A 924 -9.19 -22.80 -21.41
CA GLY A 924 -9.92 -22.24 -22.55
C GLY A 924 -10.88 -21.10 -22.20
N MET A 925 -11.52 -21.14 -21.03
CA MET A 925 -12.48 -20.11 -20.62
C MET A 925 -11.84 -18.89 -19.94
N LEU A 926 -10.54 -18.95 -19.61
CA LEU A 926 -9.88 -17.95 -18.79
C LEU A 926 -9.90 -16.56 -19.43
N SER A 927 -9.54 -16.44 -20.71
CA SER A 927 -9.52 -15.15 -21.44
C SER A 927 -10.88 -14.48 -21.56
N HIS A 928 -11.97 -15.23 -21.34
CA HIS A 928 -13.34 -14.77 -21.49
C HIS A 928 -14.01 -14.42 -20.16
N LEU A 929 -13.32 -14.57 -19.03
CA LEU A 929 -13.86 -14.32 -17.69
C LEU A 929 -14.62 -12.98 -17.54
N PRO A 930 -14.13 -11.82 -18.02
CA PRO A 930 -14.86 -10.55 -17.89
C PRO A 930 -16.21 -10.56 -18.62
N GLU A 931 -16.21 -11.11 -19.83
CA GLU A 931 -17.41 -11.20 -20.66
C GLU A 931 -18.40 -12.20 -20.07
N LEU A 932 -17.91 -13.32 -19.53
CA LEU A 932 -18.73 -14.30 -18.83
C LEU A 932 -19.38 -13.70 -17.56
N CYS A 933 -18.62 -12.97 -16.74
CA CYS A 933 -19.15 -12.26 -15.57
C CYS A 933 -20.23 -11.23 -15.94
N ARG A 934 -20.02 -10.47 -17.03
CA ARG A 934 -21.00 -9.52 -17.55
C ARG A 934 -22.28 -10.23 -18.04
N ARG A 935 -22.12 -11.27 -18.85
CA ARG A 935 -23.25 -12.10 -19.35
C ARG A 935 -24.02 -12.77 -18.24
N MET A 936 -23.35 -13.19 -17.16
CA MET A 936 -24.00 -13.78 -16.00
C MET A 936 -25.02 -12.84 -15.36
N LEU A 937 -24.68 -11.55 -15.21
CA LEU A 937 -25.61 -10.54 -14.67
C LEU A 937 -26.83 -10.35 -15.59
N ASP A 938 -26.59 -10.24 -16.90
CA ASP A 938 -27.65 -10.07 -17.91
C ASP A 938 -28.58 -11.29 -17.97
N LEU A 939 -28.01 -12.50 -18.04
CA LEU A 939 -28.75 -13.75 -18.16
C LEU A 939 -29.57 -14.03 -16.89
N ARG A 940 -29.03 -13.75 -15.70
CA ARG A 940 -29.78 -13.86 -14.44
C ARG A 940 -31.08 -13.04 -14.45
N GLY A 941 -30.99 -11.80 -14.92
CA GLY A 941 -32.15 -10.92 -15.07
C GLY A 941 -33.18 -11.47 -16.06
N LYS A 942 -32.72 -12.01 -17.19
CA LYS A 942 -33.58 -12.65 -18.20
C LYS A 942 -34.28 -13.89 -17.65
N LEU A 943 -33.54 -14.85 -17.09
CA LEU A 943 -34.08 -16.12 -16.59
C LEU A 943 -35.12 -15.92 -15.48
N SER A 944 -34.95 -14.89 -14.64
CA SER A 944 -35.92 -14.55 -13.58
C SER A 944 -37.30 -14.12 -14.10
N ARG A 945 -37.43 -13.78 -15.39
CA ARG A 945 -38.67 -13.32 -16.05
C ARG A 945 -39.25 -14.35 -17.02
N VAL A 946 -38.56 -15.48 -17.22
CA VAL A 946 -38.99 -16.51 -18.17
C VAL A 946 -40.14 -17.30 -17.55
N GLU A 947 -41.27 -17.37 -18.25
CA GLU A 947 -42.36 -18.28 -17.90
C GLU A 947 -41.92 -19.74 -18.07
N THR A 948 -42.20 -20.55 -17.05
CA THR A 948 -41.79 -21.95 -16.90
C THR A 948 -42.98 -22.81 -16.49
N SER A 949 -42.90 -24.14 -16.69
CA SER A 949 -44.01 -25.07 -16.39
C SER A 949 -44.37 -25.20 -14.92
N THR A 950 -43.43 -24.86 -14.02
CA THR A 950 -43.64 -24.82 -12.58
C THR A 950 -42.87 -23.65 -11.97
N LYS A 951 -43.30 -23.17 -10.80
CA LYS A 951 -42.65 -22.05 -10.13
C LYS A 951 -41.22 -22.43 -9.75
N VAL A 952 -40.27 -21.53 -9.96
CA VAL A 952 -38.86 -21.74 -9.64
C VAL A 952 -38.37 -20.67 -8.68
N THR A 953 -37.60 -21.08 -7.67
CA THR A 953 -37.00 -20.14 -6.72
C THR A 953 -35.78 -19.47 -7.35
N SER A 954 -35.44 -18.27 -6.86
CA SER A 954 -34.19 -17.60 -7.28
C SER A 954 -32.95 -18.42 -6.93
N ARG A 955 -33.04 -19.31 -5.94
CA ARG A 955 -31.96 -20.23 -5.52
C ARG A 955 -31.69 -21.29 -6.59
N TYR A 956 -32.75 -21.85 -7.18
CA TYR A 956 -32.64 -22.81 -8.28
C TYR A 956 -32.15 -22.16 -9.58
N VAL A 957 -32.61 -20.94 -9.89
CA VAL A 957 -32.06 -20.18 -11.03
C VAL A 957 -30.55 -19.99 -10.88
N ASN A 958 -30.11 -19.61 -9.68
CA ASN A 958 -28.69 -19.41 -9.40
C ASN A 958 -27.87 -20.71 -9.48
N SER A 959 -28.43 -21.89 -9.19
CA SER A 959 -27.68 -23.16 -9.25
C SER A 959 -27.38 -23.61 -10.69
N LEU A 960 -28.23 -23.24 -11.65
CA LEU A 960 -28.04 -23.52 -13.07
C LEU A 960 -27.18 -22.45 -13.79
N LEU A 961 -27.13 -21.24 -13.25
CA LEU A 961 -26.59 -20.07 -13.95
C LEU A 961 -25.14 -20.24 -14.45
N PRO A 962 -24.17 -20.79 -13.70
CA PRO A 962 -22.79 -20.91 -14.20
C PRO A 962 -22.67 -21.73 -15.49
N ALA A 963 -23.41 -22.83 -15.59
CA ALA A 963 -23.43 -23.68 -16.79
C ALA A 963 -24.20 -23.00 -17.93
N LEU A 964 -25.33 -22.35 -17.64
CA LEU A 964 -26.14 -21.67 -18.65
C LEU A 964 -25.43 -20.46 -19.27
N VAL A 965 -24.58 -19.75 -18.52
CA VAL A 965 -23.76 -18.66 -19.04
C VAL A 965 -22.74 -19.18 -20.05
N VAL A 966 -22.08 -20.31 -19.76
CA VAL A 966 -21.18 -20.96 -20.71
C VAL A 966 -21.95 -21.42 -21.94
N TYR A 967 -23.12 -22.02 -21.77
CA TYR A 967 -23.97 -22.48 -22.88
C TYR A 967 -24.43 -21.33 -23.79
N ASP A 968 -24.85 -20.19 -23.21
CA ASP A 968 -25.18 -18.95 -23.93
C ASP A 968 -23.97 -18.37 -24.66
N PHE A 969 -22.81 -18.34 -23.99
CA PHE A 969 -21.56 -17.83 -24.57
C PHE A 969 -21.12 -18.64 -25.79
N LEU A 970 -21.30 -19.96 -25.75
CA LEU A 970 -21.05 -20.85 -26.89
C LEU A 970 -22.06 -20.68 -28.04
N GLY A 971 -23.05 -19.80 -27.90
CA GLY A 971 -24.04 -19.46 -28.92
C GLY A 971 -25.24 -20.40 -28.98
N PHE A 972 -25.53 -21.13 -27.90
CA PHE A 972 -26.72 -21.96 -27.78
C PHE A 972 -27.82 -21.24 -26.97
N ASP A 973 -29.07 -21.71 -27.09
CA ASP A 973 -30.22 -21.09 -26.42
C ASP A 973 -30.30 -21.51 -24.94
N ALA A 974 -29.71 -20.69 -24.06
CA ALA A 974 -29.73 -20.90 -22.62
C ALA A 974 -31.13 -20.75 -21.99
N VAL A 975 -32.04 -19.98 -22.62
CA VAL A 975 -33.42 -19.83 -22.13
C VAL A 975 -34.21 -21.11 -22.39
N ASN A 976 -34.04 -21.69 -23.57
CA ASN A 976 -34.64 -22.99 -23.88
C ASN A 976 -34.06 -24.11 -23.00
N MET A 977 -32.73 -24.15 -22.83
CA MET A 977 -32.09 -25.11 -21.93
C MET A 977 -32.61 -24.96 -20.49
N PHE A 978 -32.78 -23.74 -20.00
CA PHE A 978 -33.38 -23.47 -18.69
C PHE A 978 -34.80 -24.05 -18.57
N ARG A 979 -35.67 -23.83 -19.56
CA ARG A 979 -37.03 -24.42 -19.58
C ARG A 979 -36.98 -25.94 -19.53
N CYS A 980 -36.16 -26.57 -20.37
CA CYS A 980 -35.99 -28.02 -20.38
C CYS A 980 -35.50 -28.55 -19.03
N MET A 981 -34.56 -27.86 -18.37
CA MET A 981 -34.07 -28.26 -17.05
C MET A 981 -35.16 -28.18 -15.97
N VAL A 982 -36.02 -27.16 -16.04
CA VAL A 982 -37.17 -27.00 -15.14
C VAL A 982 -38.20 -28.09 -15.39
N ASP A 983 -38.54 -28.37 -16.65
CA ASP A 983 -39.50 -29.40 -17.03
C ASP A 983 -39.04 -30.80 -16.59
N ASN A 984 -37.76 -31.12 -16.80
CA ASN A 984 -37.19 -32.41 -16.41
C ASN A 984 -37.08 -32.59 -14.89
N ASN A 985 -36.98 -31.49 -14.12
CA ASN A 985 -36.97 -31.51 -12.66
C ASN A 985 -38.31 -31.12 -12.05
N ARG A 986 -39.39 -31.10 -12.85
CA ARG A 986 -40.69 -30.57 -12.44
C ARG A 986 -41.25 -31.23 -11.19
N ALA A 987 -41.21 -32.56 -11.11
CA ALA A 987 -41.74 -33.30 -9.96
C ALA A 987 -41.04 -32.91 -8.64
N LEU A 988 -39.71 -32.74 -8.69
CA LEU A 988 -38.93 -32.26 -7.56
C LEU A 988 -39.31 -30.82 -7.22
N LEU A 989 -39.33 -29.92 -8.21
CA LEU A 989 -39.64 -28.51 -8.00
C LEU A 989 -41.07 -28.27 -7.49
N GLU A 990 -42.06 -29.02 -7.98
CA GLU A 990 -43.43 -28.98 -7.48
C GLU A 990 -43.53 -29.45 -6.02
N SER A 991 -42.79 -30.49 -5.64
CA SER A 991 -42.73 -30.95 -4.25
C SER A 991 -42.14 -29.89 -3.30
N LEU A 992 -41.17 -29.12 -3.79
CA LEU A 992 -40.54 -28.01 -3.05
C LEU A 992 -41.45 -26.78 -3.00
N ASN A 993 -42.18 -26.48 -4.06
CA ASN A 993 -43.13 -25.37 -4.14
C ASN A 993 -44.29 -25.49 -3.14
N TYR A 994 -44.75 -26.72 -2.86
CA TYR A 994 -45.74 -26.98 -1.81
C TYR A 994 -45.21 -26.65 -0.40
N GLN A 995 -43.89 -26.72 -0.19
CA GLN A 995 -43.22 -26.38 1.08
C GLN A 995 -42.79 -24.90 1.16
N ASP A 996 -42.85 -24.15 0.05
CA ASP A 996 -42.40 -22.76 -0.15
C ASP A 996 -43.30 -21.70 0.53
N PHE A 997 -44.25 -22.12 1.37
CA PHE A 997 -45.10 -21.23 2.17
C PHE A 997 -44.39 -20.65 3.42
N GLN A 998 -43.16 -21.07 3.71
CA GLN A 998 -42.43 -20.66 4.91
C GLN A 998 -41.32 -19.63 4.62
N SER A 999 -41.57 -18.37 4.95
CA SER A 999 -40.63 -17.24 4.79
C SER A 999 -39.30 -17.50 5.51
N GLU A 1000 -38.17 -17.28 4.84
CA GLU A 1000 -36.83 -17.50 5.40
C GLU A 1000 -36.54 -16.71 6.67
N ILE A 1001 -37.10 -15.50 6.80
CA ILE A 1001 -37.00 -14.69 8.02
C ILE A 1001 -37.81 -15.32 9.14
N LEU A 1002 -39.00 -15.84 8.84
CA LEU A 1002 -39.83 -16.56 9.81
C LEU A 1002 -39.14 -17.85 10.24
N ASN A 1003 -38.47 -18.56 9.32
CA ASN A 1003 -37.70 -19.75 9.66
C ASN A 1003 -36.49 -19.41 10.54
N ALA A 1004 -35.77 -18.33 10.22
CA ALA A 1004 -34.67 -17.85 11.06
C ALA A 1004 -35.12 -17.43 12.46
N VAL A 1005 -36.37 -17.00 12.65
CA VAL A 1005 -36.89 -16.68 13.99
C VAL A 1005 -37.43 -17.92 14.70
N LEU A 1006 -38.18 -18.78 14.01
CA LEU A 1006 -38.90 -19.89 14.64
C LEU A 1006 -38.02 -21.13 14.87
N TYR A 1007 -36.98 -21.34 14.07
CA TYR A 1007 -36.14 -22.53 14.14
C TYR A 1007 -34.83 -22.31 14.88
N SER A 1008 -34.45 -21.05 15.16
CA SER A 1008 -33.22 -20.76 15.91
C SER A 1008 -33.32 -21.18 17.37
N GLU A 1009 -32.32 -21.90 17.85
CA GLU A 1009 -32.17 -22.28 19.25
C GLU A 1009 -31.72 -21.08 20.08
N GLY A 1010 -32.65 -20.47 20.80
CA GLY A 1010 -32.37 -19.29 21.62
C GLY A 1010 -33.22 -19.19 22.90
N VAL A 1011 -34.10 -20.17 23.14
CA VAL A 1011 -34.86 -20.29 24.38
C VAL A 1011 -34.12 -21.24 25.30
N LYS A 1012 -33.71 -20.78 26.48
CA LYS A 1012 -33.11 -21.66 27.49
C LYS A 1012 -34.18 -22.60 28.05
N THR A 1013 -33.92 -23.89 27.97
CA THR A 1013 -34.76 -24.96 28.54
C THR A 1013 -33.92 -25.77 29.53
N MET A 1014 -34.58 -26.28 30.57
CA MET A 1014 -33.94 -27.25 31.47
C MET A 1014 -34.26 -28.63 30.91
N LEU A 1015 -33.24 -29.43 30.61
CA LEU A 1015 -33.38 -30.87 30.42
C LEU A 1015 -33.23 -31.55 31.79
N ASP A 1016 -33.87 -32.71 31.96
CA ASP A 1016 -33.86 -33.47 33.23
C ASP A 1016 -32.43 -33.57 33.82
N ASP A 1017 -32.33 -33.31 35.13
CA ASP A 1017 -31.11 -33.27 35.95
C ASP A 1017 -29.99 -32.30 35.53
N ASN A 1018 -30.27 -30.99 35.67
CA ASN A 1018 -29.29 -29.89 35.80
C ASN A 1018 -28.41 -29.54 34.58
N ILE A 1019 -28.82 -29.87 33.35
CA ILE A 1019 -28.16 -29.38 32.12
C ILE A 1019 -29.07 -28.36 31.42
N ALA A 1020 -28.58 -27.11 31.29
CA ALA A 1020 -29.27 -26.06 30.54
C ALA A 1020 -29.11 -26.31 29.03
N GLY A 1021 -30.20 -26.68 28.36
CA GLY A 1021 -30.30 -26.80 26.90
C GLY A 1021 -30.80 -25.52 26.25
N PHE A 1022 -30.71 -25.45 24.93
CA PHE A 1022 -31.41 -24.44 24.13
C PHE A 1022 -32.42 -25.13 23.23
N SER A 1023 -33.62 -24.58 23.14
CA SER A 1023 -34.68 -25.04 22.25
C SER A 1023 -35.12 -23.90 21.34
N SER A 1024 -35.70 -24.26 20.20
CA SER A 1024 -36.26 -23.31 19.25
C SER A 1024 -37.71 -22.97 19.60
N PRO A 1025 -38.22 -21.78 19.24
CA PRO A 1025 -39.63 -21.44 19.38
C PRO A 1025 -40.56 -22.46 18.71
N LYS A 1026 -40.19 -22.99 17.53
CA LYS A 1026 -40.95 -24.05 16.85
C LYS A 1026 -41.07 -25.30 17.73
N ALA A 1027 -39.96 -25.78 18.29
CA ALA A 1027 -39.97 -27.00 19.10
C ALA A 1027 -40.93 -26.87 20.29
N LEU A 1028 -40.90 -25.72 20.97
CA LEU A 1028 -41.78 -25.43 22.12
C LEU A 1028 -43.26 -25.25 21.73
N ILE A 1029 -43.53 -24.68 20.55
CA ILE A 1029 -44.89 -24.58 20.02
C ILE A 1029 -45.43 -25.96 19.65
N MET A 1030 -44.59 -26.83 19.07
CA MET A 1030 -44.99 -28.19 18.68
C MET A 1030 -45.12 -29.14 19.88
N SER A 1031 -44.33 -28.95 20.95
CA SER A 1031 -44.42 -29.76 22.18
C SER A 1031 -45.55 -29.32 23.11
N GLY A 1032 -46.11 -28.12 22.91
CA GLY A 1032 -47.16 -27.56 23.76
C GLY A 1032 -46.65 -26.79 24.98
N ASP A 1033 -45.34 -26.57 25.10
CA ASP A 1033 -44.69 -25.89 26.25
C ASP A 1033 -44.80 -24.35 26.17
N PHE A 1034 -46.02 -23.84 25.98
CA PHE A 1034 -46.27 -22.42 25.75
C PHE A 1034 -45.83 -21.54 26.92
N HIS A 1035 -45.92 -22.03 28.16
CA HIS A 1035 -45.51 -21.29 29.34
C HIS A 1035 -44.00 -21.00 29.34
N ILE A 1036 -43.18 -21.94 28.87
CA ILE A 1036 -41.72 -21.75 28.77
C ILE A 1036 -41.41 -20.70 27.71
N LEU A 1037 -42.06 -20.79 26.54
CA LEU A 1037 -41.87 -19.84 25.45
C LEU A 1037 -42.35 -18.43 25.83
N ASN A 1038 -43.56 -18.32 26.40
CA ASN A 1038 -44.18 -17.05 26.78
C ASN A 1038 -43.48 -16.34 27.94
N ASN A 1039 -42.72 -17.05 28.77
CA ASN A 1039 -41.88 -16.44 29.80
C ASN A 1039 -40.42 -16.19 29.36
N SER A 1040 -40.02 -16.66 28.18
CA SER A 1040 -38.65 -16.48 27.67
C SER A 1040 -38.38 -15.08 27.11
N GLY A 1041 -37.13 -14.61 27.17
CA GLY A 1041 -36.72 -13.33 26.57
C GLY A 1041 -36.49 -13.35 25.05
N CYS A 1042 -36.87 -14.41 24.34
CA CYS A 1042 -36.47 -14.63 22.94
C CYS A 1042 -37.24 -13.77 21.91
N GLY A 1043 -38.27 -13.04 22.34
CA GLY A 1043 -39.08 -12.18 21.47
C GLY A 1043 -40.17 -12.88 20.67
N VAL A 1044 -40.32 -14.20 20.74
CA VAL A 1044 -41.46 -14.93 20.14
C VAL A 1044 -42.42 -15.38 21.24
N LYS A 1045 -43.72 -15.16 21.02
CA LYS A 1045 -44.82 -15.51 21.94
C LYS A 1045 -45.94 -16.21 21.18
N ILE A 1046 -46.76 -16.97 21.89
CA ILE A 1046 -47.96 -17.61 21.35
C ILE A 1046 -49.19 -17.27 22.20
N LEU A 1047 -50.31 -16.98 21.54
CA LEU A 1047 -51.62 -16.75 22.13
C LEU A 1047 -52.58 -17.83 21.61
N PRO A 1048 -52.69 -18.98 22.32
CA PRO A 1048 -53.48 -20.12 21.88
C PRO A 1048 -54.95 -19.78 21.59
N GLU A 1049 -55.58 -18.95 22.43
CA GLU A 1049 -56.99 -18.55 22.32
C GLU A 1049 -57.34 -17.87 21.00
N LYS A 1050 -56.40 -17.11 20.43
CA LYS A 1050 -56.55 -16.44 19.13
C LYS A 1050 -55.87 -17.19 17.99
N LYS A 1051 -55.22 -18.33 18.28
CA LYS A 1051 -54.36 -19.08 17.34
C LYS A 1051 -53.23 -18.20 16.76
N TRP A 1052 -52.65 -17.29 17.55
CA TRP A 1052 -51.67 -16.30 17.08
C TRP A 1052 -50.26 -16.55 17.60
N ILE A 1053 -49.27 -16.34 16.75
CA ILE A 1053 -47.84 -16.24 17.11
C ILE A 1053 -47.44 -14.77 16.97
N VAL A 1054 -46.91 -14.18 18.03
CA VAL A 1054 -46.52 -12.77 18.10
C VAL A 1054 -45.00 -12.67 18.14
N ILE A 1055 -44.42 -11.90 17.22
CA ILE A 1055 -42.97 -11.67 17.13
C ILE A 1055 -42.64 -10.22 17.46
N PHE A 1056 -41.91 -10.03 18.55
CA PHE A 1056 -41.30 -8.78 18.95
C PHE A 1056 -39.88 -8.68 18.37
N TRP A 1057 -39.76 -7.96 17.25
CA TRP A 1057 -38.52 -7.91 16.46
C TRP A 1057 -37.31 -7.38 17.21
N ARG A 1058 -37.49 -6.44 18.14
CA ARG A 1058 -36.39 -5.92 18.96
C ARG A 1058 -35.69 -7.02 19.76
N ASP A 1059 -36.47 -7.89 20.39
CA ASP A 1059 -35.96 -8.94 21.27
C ASP A 1059 -35.48 -10.15 20.45
N ALA A 1060 -36.24 -10.53 19.42
CA ALA A 1060 -35.85 -11.59 18.48
C ALA A 1060 -34.53 -11.28 17.77
N LYS A 1061 -34.24 -10.00 17.48
CA LYS A 1061 -32.94 -9.57 16.94
C LYS A 1061 -31.78 -9.80 17.88
N GLN A 1062 -31.97 -9.57 19.18
CA GLN A 1062 -30.91 -9.69 20.18
C GLN A 1062 -30.64 -11.13 20.59
N THR A 1063 -31.64 -12.00 20.44
CA THR A 1063 -31.61 -13.39 20.90
C THR A 1063 -31.52 -14.37 19.74
N LEU A 1064 -32.57 -14.48 18.92
CA LEU A 1064 -32.73 -15.51 17.89
C LEU A 1064 -31.96 -15.19 16.58
N LEU A 1065 -31.93 -13.92 16.17
CA LEU A 1065 -31.26 -13.48 14.94
C LEU A 1065 -29.84 -12.94 15.17
N ARG A 1066 -29.26 -13.17 16.36
CA ARG A 1066 -27.95 -12.62 16.75
C ARG A 1066 -26.80 -13.06 15.83
N THR A 1067 -26.90 -14.25 15.25
CA THR A 1067 -25.87 -14.87 14.39
C THR A 1067 -26.27 -14.91 12.92
N THR A 1068 -27.44 -14.39 12.55
CA THR A 1068 -27.96 -14.44 11.18
C THR A 1068 -27.67 -13.15 10.41
N VAL A 1069 -27.74 -13.22 9.08
CA VAL A 1069 -27.59 -12.06 8.17
C VAL A 1069 -28.63 -10.95 8.44
N TYR A 1070 -29.74 -11.32 9.09
CA TYR A 1070 -30.86 -10.43 9.40
C TYR A 1070 -30.60 -9.50 10.60
N ARG A 1071 -29.51 -9.71 11.36
CA ARG A 1071 -29.16 -8.87 12.51
C ARG A 1071 -29.06 -7.37 12.17
N ASN A 1072 -28.53 -7.06 11.00
CA ASN A 1072 -28.27 -5.69 10.56
C ASN A 1072 -29.47 -5.02 9.90
N MET A 1073 -30.56 -5.75 9.62
CA MET A 1073 -31.78 -5.18 9.07
C MET A 1073 -32.54 -4.37 10.12
N SER A 1074 -33.19 -3.27 9.71
CA SER A 1074 -34.04 -2.49 10.61
C SER A 1074 -35.30 -3.28 11.01
N GLU A 1075 -35.88 -2.98 12.17
CA GLU A 1075 -37.15 -3.60 12.60
C GLU A 1075 -38.29 -3.32 11.60
N ALA A 1076 -38.25 -2.19 10.89
CA ALA A 1076 -39.19 -1.89 9.81
C ALA A 1076 -38.97 -2.79 8.60
N ALA A 1077 -37.71 -2.97 8.16
CA ALA A 1077 -37.37 -3.81 7.02
C ALA A 1077 -37.70 -5.29 7.26
N LEU A 1078 -37.48 -5.81 8.49
CA LEU A 1078 -37.85 -7.18 8.85
C LEU A 1078 -39.36 -7.41 8.75
N ARG A 1079 -40.16 -6.46 9.24
CA ARG A 1079 -41.62 -6.49 9.17
C ARG A 1079 -42.13 -6.43 7.74
N GLU A 1080 -41.62 -5.47 6.96
CA GLU A 1080 -41.99 -5.31 5.55
C GLU A 1080 -41.64 -6.54 4.72
N SER A 1081 -40.51 -7.19 5.02
CA SER A 1081 -40.05 -8.40 4.33
C SER A 1081 -40.96 -9.61 4.58
N ILE A 1082 -41.59 -9.71 5.76
CA ILE A 1082 -42.53 -10.80 6.05
C ILE A 1082 -43.99 -10.42 5.78
N ALA A 1083 -44.32 -9.14 5.59
CA ALA A 1083 -45.69 -8.65 5.43
C ALA A 1083 -46.43 -9.26 4.21
N LYS A 1084 -45.70 -9.79 3.23
CA LYS A 1084 -46.26 -10.48 2.05
C LYS A 1084 -46.59 -11.96 2.31
N ASN A 1085 -46.27 -12.51 3.49
CA ASN A 1085 -46.56 -13.90 3.82
C ASN A 1085 -48.05 -14.06 4.17
N VAL A 1086 -48.69 -15.07 3.57
CA VAL A 1086 -50.15 -15.31 3.67
C VAL A 1086 -50.62 -15.57 5.11
N TYR A 1087 -49.73 -16.04 6.00
CA TYR A 1087 -50.05 -16.28 7.41
C TYR A 1087 -49.86 -15.04 8.29
N VAL A 1088 -49.30 -13.94 7.78
CA VAL A 1088 -49.13 -12.70 8.55
C VAL A 1088 -50.44 -11.95 8.59
N ILE A 1089 -50.87 -11.59 9.79
CA ILE A 1089 -52.10 -10.83 10.04
C ILE A 1089 -51.73 -9.35 9.99
N THR A 1090 -52.16 -8.65 8.94
CA THR A 1090 -51.83 -7.24 8.69
C THR A 1090 -52.79 -6.28 9.39
N ASP A 1091 -54.04 -6.68 9.59
CA ASP A 1091 -55.11 -5.82 10.10
C ASP A 1091 -55.32 -6.02 11.61
N ILE A 1092 -54.40 -5.49 12.42
CA ILE A 1092 -54.52 -5.53 13.88
C ILE A 1092 -55.36 -4.33 14.35
N THR A 1093 -56.55 -4.60 14.90
CA THR A 1093 -57.44 -3.57 15.44
C THR A 1093 -56.89 -2.96 16.74
N PRO A 1094 -57.32 -1.75 17.16
CA PRO A 1094 -56.94 -1.16 18.44
C PRO A 1094 -57.26 -2.06 19.65
N ASP A 1095 -58.36 -2.81 19.58
CA ASP A 1095 -58.76 -3.75 20.64
C ASP A 1095 -57.86 -4.99 20.66
N ASP A 1096 -57.49 -5.53 19.49
CA ASP A 1096 -56.52 -6.64 19.40
C ASP A 1096 -55.12 -6.21 19.88
N HIS A 1097 -54.71 -4.97 19.60
CA HIS A 1097 -53.48 -4.41 20.13
C HIS A 1097 -53.49 -4.33 21.66
N LYS A 1098 -54.58 -3.82 22.24
CA LYS A 1098 -54.78 -3.76 23.69
C LYS A 1098 -54.74 -5.16 24.31
N TYR A 1099 -55.43 -6.12 23.71
CA TYR A 1099 -55.44 -7.52 24.13
C TYR A 1099 -54.03 -8.15 24.12
N ILE A 1100 -53.26 -7.99 23.04
CA ILE A 1100 -51.89 -8.54 22.93
C ILE A 1100 -50.98 -7.95 24.02
N VAL A 1101 -51.05 -6.63 24.22
CA VAL A 1101 -50.20 -5.90 25.18
C VAL A 1101 -50.52 -6.27 26.62
N GLU A 1102 -51.80 -6.35 26.98
CA GLU A 1102 -52.25 -6.74 28.32
C GLU A 1102 -51.94 -8.21 28.62
N THR A 1103 -52.22 -9.12 27.67
CA THR A 1103 -52.05 -10.57 27.87
C THR A 1103 -50.58 -10.99 27.92
N LEU A 1104 -49.69 -10.35 27.16
CA LEU A 1104 -48.25 -10.67 27.12
C LEU A 1104 -47.41 -9.77 28.05
N GLY A 1105 -48.03 -8.87 28.83
CA GLY A 1105 -47.35 -8.02 29.80
C GLY A 1105 -46.39 -6.98 29.18
N ARG A 1106 -46.72 -6.42 28.02
CA ARG A 1106 -45.86 -5.52 27.21
C ARG A 1106 -46.40 -4.09 27.13
N GLY A 1107 -46.77 -3.53 28.29
CA GLY A 1107 -47.32 -2.17 28.42
C GLY A 1107 -46.39 -1.05 27.95
N ASP A 1108 -45.13 -1.36 27.65
CA ASP A 1108 -44.15 -0.47 27.04
C ASP A 1108 -44.41 -0.20 25.54
N ILE A 1109 -45.20 -1.04 24.87
CA ILE A 1109 -45.47 -0.94 23.43
C ILE A 1109 -46.79 -0.18 23.20
N LYS A 1110 -46.68 1.06 22.72
CA LYS A 1110 -47.83 1.97 22.51
C LYS A 1110 -48.56 1.82 21.16
N HIS A 1111 -47.97 1.12 20.19
CA HIS A 1111 -48.51 0.99 18.82
C HIS A 1111 -48.22 -0.40 18.23
N SER A 1112 -49.14 -0.90 17.40
CA SER A 1112 -49.06 -2.18 16.65
C SER A 1112 -48.08 -2.20 15.48
N SER A 1113 -47.34 -1.10 15.26
CA SER A 1113 -46.01 -1.17 14.65
C SER A 1113 -45.10 -1.99 15.60
N ARG A 1114 -43.77 -1.97 15.68
CA ARG A 1114 -42.99 -2.74 16.71
C ARG A 1114 -43.10 -4.30 16.77
N TYR A 1115 -44.19 -4.97 16.41
CA TYR A 1115 -44.34 -6.43 16.37
C TYR A 1115 -45.04 -6.89 15.10
N SER A 1116 -45.06 -8.21 14.88
CA SER A 1116 -45.85 -8.86 13.82
C SER A 1116 -46.63 -10.01 14.41
N VAL A 1117 -47.82 -10.26 13.85
CA VAL A 1117 -48.69 -11.37 14.25
C VAL A 1117 -48.82 -12.34 13.09
N ILE A 1118 -48.69 -13.62 13.39
CA ILE A 1118 -48.75 -14.71 12.42
C ILE A 1118 -49.83 -15.69 12.89
N ASN A 1119 -50.64 -16.18 11.98
CA ASN A 1119 -51.54 -17.29 12.26
C ASN A 1119 -50.72 -18.55 12.56
N SER A 1120 -51.02 -19.21 13.68
CA SER A 1120 -50.33 -20.44 14.11
C SER A 1120 -50.46 -21.60 13.13
N ALA A 1121 -51.36 -21.50 12.13
CA ALA A 1121 -51.47 -22.42 10.99
C ALA A 1121 -50.17 -22.47 10.15
N TYR A 1122 -49.30 -21.47 10.30
CA TYR A 1122 -47.96 -21.49 9.76
C TYR A 1122 -47.13 -22.69 10.25
N LEU A 1123 -47.32 -23.13 11.50
CA LEU A 1123 -46.57 -24.24 12.12
C LEU A 1123 -47.41 -25.49 12.42
N LEU A 1124 -48.74 -25.37 12.48
CA LEU A 1124 -49.63 -26.37 13.06
C LEU A 1124 -50.78 -26.70 12.12
N THR A 1125 -51.20 -27.97 12.12
CA THR A 1125 -52.42 -28.40 11.44
C THR A 1125 -53.68 -27.94 12.19
N ASP A 1126 -54.84 -27.92 11.54
CA ASP A 1126 -56.11 -27.54 12.17
C ASP A 1126 -56.42 -28.36 13.43
N GLU A 1127 -56.20 -29.68 13.39
CA GLU A 1127 -56.33 -30.57 14.55
C GLU A 1127 -55.36 -30.20 15.70
N GLN A 1128 -54.12 -29.82 15.36
CA GLN A 1128 -53.13 -29.41 16.36
C GLN A 1128 -53.49 -28.06 16.99
N GLN A 1129 -54.03 -27.12 16.22
CA GLN A 1129 -54.53 -25.85 16.74
C GLN A 1129 -55.71 -26.03 17.69
N GLU A 1130 -56.61 -26.98 17.41
CA GLU A 1130 -57.73 -27.31 18.30
C GLU A 1130 -57.24 -27.93 19.62
N ARG A 1131 -56.20 -28.76 19.57
CA ARG A 1131 -55.54 -29.31 20.77
C ARG A 1131 -54.85 -28.23 21.62
N MET A 1132 -54.42 -27.11 21.04
CA MET A 1132 -53.85 -26.00 21.81
C MET A 1132 -54.88 -25.32 22.73
N LEU A 1133 -56.17 -25.35 22.36
CA LEU A 1133 -57.26 -24.77 23.14
C LEU A 1133 -57.70 -25.67 24.30
N SER A 1134 -57.59 -27.00 24.14
CA SER A 1134 -58.00 -27.98 25.17
C SER A 1134 -57.01 -28.13 26.32
N GLY A 1135 -55.73 -27.75 26.13
CA GLY A 1135 -54.72 -27.73 27.19
C GLY A 1135 -54.83 -26.56 28.18
N PHE A 1136 -55.63 -25.53 27.88
CA PHE A 1136 -55.78 -24.32 28.71
C PHE A 1136 -56.90 -24.43 29.76
N SER A 1137 -57.76 -25.45 29.67
CA SER A 1137 -58.95 -25.63 30.52
C SER A 1137 -58.76 -26.61 31.70
N GLY A 1138 -57.56 -26.67 32.29
CA GLY A 1138 -57.30 -27.58 33.41
C GLY A 1138 -56.32 -27.01 34.43
N GLY A 1139 -56.82 -26.34 35.47
CA GLY A 1139 -55.97 -26.03 36.63
C GLY A 1139 -56.45 -24.92 37.56
N ASN A 1140 -57.65 -25.01 38.13
CA ASN A 1140 -57.93 -24.33 39.39
C ASN A 1140 -58.94 -25.12 40.23
N ASN A 1141 -58.47 -26.08 41.02
CA ASN A 1141 -59.08 -26.48 42.31
C ASN A 1141 -58.33 -27.64 42.98
N GLY A 1142 -57.97 -27.45 44.26
CA GLY A 1142 -57.73 -28.47 45.29
C GLY A 1142 -56.52 -29.39 45.04
N GLY A 1143 -55.53 -29.50 45.92
CA GLY A 1143 -55.61 -29.63 47.36
C GLY A 1143 -54.71 -30.80 47.76
N ASN A 1144 -53.87 -30.59 48.78
CA ASN A 1144 -53.12 -31.55 49.59
C ASN A 1144 -53.31 -33.06 49.27
N ASN A 1145 -52.23 -33.78 49.02
CA ASN A 1145 -51.50 -34.55 50.05
C ASN A 1145 -50.48 -35.52 49.42
N ARG A 1146 -49.26 -35.48 49.97
CA ARG A 1146 -48.42 -36.61 50.39
C ARG A 1146 -48.34 -37.87 49.51
N GLY A 1147 -47.10 -38.26 49.22
CA GLY A 1147 -46.68 -39.62 49.55
C GLY A 1147 -45.67 -40.24 48.60
N ASN A 1148 -44.40 -40.19 49.03
CA ASN A 1148 -43.32 -41.14 48.72
C ASN A 1148 -43.79 -42.55 48.28
N ASN A 1149 -43.19 -43.07 47.21
CA ASN A 1149 -42.26 -44.21 47.32
C ASN A 1149 -41.57 -44.48 45.99
N GLY A 1150 -40.23 -44.55 46.03
CA GLY A 1150 -39.40 -44.95 44.90
C GLY A 1150 -39.35 -46.47 44.72
N GLY A 1151 -38.68 -46.88 43.65
CA GLY A 1151 -38.33 -48.28 43.41
C GLY A 1151 -38.01 -48.56 41.95
N ALA A 1152 -36.72 -48.71 41.68
CA ALA A 1152 -36.13 -49.03 40.38
C ALA A 1152 -36.55 -50.41 39.82
N GLY A 1153 -36.34 -50.60 38.52
CA GLY A 1153 -36.10 -51.93 37.94
C GLY A 1153 -36.68 -52.20 36.55
N ASN A 1154 -35.84 -52.02 35.53
CA ASN A 1154 -35.56 -52.90 34.40
C ASN A 1154 -36.61 -53.83 33.73
N ASP A 1155 -36.43 -53.88 32.41
CA ASP A 1155 -36.47 -55.03 31.50
C ASP A 1155 -37.79 -55.54 30.89
N ALA A 1156 -37.94 -55.16 29.62
CA ALA A 1156 -37.85 -56.06 28.46
C ALA A 1156 -39.08 -56.80 27.92
N LYS A 1157 -38.97 -57.01 26.60
CA LYS A 1157 -39.62 -57.99 25.70
C LYS A 1157 -41.00 -57.60 25.18
N LYS A 1158 -41.39 -57.87 23.93
CA LYS A 1158 -40.81 -58.41 22.67
C LYS A 1158 -42.03 -59.02 21.95
N GLY A 1159 -42.13 -58.81 20.65
CA GLY A 1159 -42.66 -59.80 19.71
C GLY A 1159 -44.18 -59.80 19.51
N ASN A 1160 -44.71 -60.26 18.39
CA ASN A 1160 -44.09 -60.79 17.17
C ASN A 1160 -45.24 -61.01 16.14
N GLY A 1161 -44.93 -61.00 14.85
CA GLY A 1161 -45.50 -62.00 13.93
C GLY A 1161 -46.51 -61.58 12.85
N ASN A 1162 -46.00 -61.64 11.61
CA ASN A 1162 -46.54 -62.35 10.43
C ASN A 1162 -47.77 -61.86 9.66
N GLY A 1163 -47.64 -61.84 8.31
CA GLY A 1163 -48.62 -62.52 7.44
C GLY A 1163 -49.18 -61.82 6.18
N ARG A 1164 -48.34 -61.55 5.16
CA ARG A 1164 -48.45 -61.93 3.72
C ARG A 1164 -49.83 -61.98 2.96
N TRP A 1165 -49.79 -61.50 1.69
CA TRP A 1165 -50.73 -61.61 0.51
C TRP A 1165 -51.97 -60.68 0.54
N LYS A 1166 -52.47 -60.04 -0.54
CA LYS A 1166 -52.62 -60.38 -1.99
C LYS A 1166 -52.96 -59.10 -2.80
N ARG A 1167 -52.62 -59.07 -4.10
CA ARG A 1167 -53.09 -58.10 -5.13
C ARG A 1167 -54.56 -58.35 -5.51
N ASN A 1168 -55.26 -57.30 -5.95
CA ASN A 1168 -56.09 -57.29 -7.18
C ASN A 1168 -56.57 -55.86 -7.54
N ASP A 1169 -56.19 -55.44 -8.74
CA ASP A 1169 -56.97 -54.93 -9.88
C ASP A 1169 -58.11 -53.89 -9.76
N ASN A 1170 -57.89 -52.82 -10.53
CA ASN A 1170 -58.74 -52.15 -11.53
C ASN A 1170 -60.21 -51.79 -11.25
N GLY A 1171 -60.52 -50.52 -11.53
CA GLY A 1171 -61.89 -50.05 -11.78
C GLY A 1171 -61.93 -48.56 -12.13
N SER A 1172 -61.61 -48.24 -13.38
CA SER A 1172 -61.91 -46.95 -14.02
C SER A 1172 -63.42 -46.76 -14.18
N ILE A 1173 -63.97 -45.56 -13.95
CA ILE A 1173 -65.11 -45.03 -14.72
C ILE A 1173 -64.94 -43.51 -14.89
N ASP A 1174 -64.79 -43.14 -16.15
CA ASP A 1174 -64.93 -41.81 -16.78
C ASP A 1174 -66.41 -41.42 -16.94
N TYR A 1175 -66.72 -40.12 -16.95
CA TYR A 1175 -67.73 -39.43 -17.80
C TYR A 1175 -67.47 -37.92 -17.57
N ALA A 1176 -66.89 -37.17 -18.52
CA ALA A 1176 -67.51 -36.58 -19.73
C ALA A 1176 -68.74 -35.70 -19.40
N SER A 1177 -69.05 -34.57 -20.04
CA SER A 1177 -68.48 -33.67 -21.06
C SER A 1177 -69.58 -32.62 -21.33
N GLN A 1178 -69.24 -31.55 -22.08
CA GLN A 1178 -70.14 -30.63 -22.83
C GLN A 1178 -70.79 -29.46 -22.07
N GLU A 1179 -70.99 -28.26 -22.61
CA GLU A 1179 -70.59 -27.46 -23.81
C GLU A 1179 -71.19 -26.04 -23.48
N ILE A 1180 -70.51 -24.89 -23.62
CA ILE A 1180 -70.36 -23.99 -24.80
C ILE A 1180 -71.72 -23.73 -25.52
N PRO A 1181 -72.08 -22.54 -26.13
CA PRO A 1181 -71.37 -21.25 -26.42
C PRO A 1181 -72.20 -19.95 -26.18
N VAL A 1182 -71.65 -18.76 -26.51
CA VAL A 1182 -72.06 -17.90 -27.66
C VAL A 1182 -71.69 -16.40 -27.48
N ASP A 1183 -70.92 -15.92 -28.47
CA ASP A 1183 -70.79 -14.62 -29.12
C ASP A 1183 -69.97 -13.41 -28.62
N ALA A 1184 -69.21 -12.93 -29.60
CA ALA A 1184 -68.32 -11.79 -29.70
C ALA A 1184 -69.07 -10.50 -30.13
N TYR A 1185 -68.44 -9.34 -29.94
CA TYR A 1185 -68.31 -8.30 -30.98
C TYR A 1185 -67.22 -7.27 -30.60
N ASP A 1186 -66.40 -6.97 -31.61
CA ASP A 1186 -65.32 -5.98 -31.66
C ASP A 1186 -65.77 -4.52 -31.47
N CYS A 1187 -64.84 -3.64 -31.09
CA CYS A 1187 -64.42 -2.49 -31.92
C CYS A 1187 -63.24 -1.72 -31.29
N THR A 1188 -62.22 -1.47 -32.11
CA THR A 1188 -61.11 -0.50 -31.95
C THR A 1188 -61.60 0.95 -32.14
N PRO A 1189 -60.75 1.98 -31.89
CA PRO A 1189 -59.84 2.46 -32.93
C PRO A 1189 -58.44 2.92 -32.43
N GLU A 1190 -57.42 2.61 -33.24
CA GLU A 1190 -56.17 3.39 -33.37
C GLU A 1190 -56.37 4.50 -34.41
N CYS A 1191 -55.68 5.64 -34.26
CA CYS A 1191 -54.91 6.40 -35.29
C CYS A 1191 -54.77 7.91 -34.89
N ASP A 1192 -53.73 8.70 -35.19
CA ASP A 1192 -52.34 8.56 -35.65
C ASP A 1192 -51.79 10.02 -35.85
N VAL A 1193 -50.50 10.17 -36.20
CA VAL A 1193 -49.89 11.31 -36.96
C VAL A 1193 -49.12 12.45 -36.21
N ARG A 1194 -47.80 12.21 -36.07
CA ARG A 1194 -46.60 12.87 -36.69
C ARG A 1194 -46.37 14.40 -36.74
N ASN A 1195 -45.04 14.68 -36.72
CA ASN A 1195 -44.24 15.78 -37.30
C ASN A 1195 -44.06 17.07 -36.45
N SER A 1196 -42.92 17.76 -36.41
CA SER A 1196 -41.55 17.57 -36.92
C SER A 1196 -40.70 18.81 -36.56
N MET A 1197 -39.36 18.67 -36.58
CA MET A 1197 -38.34 19.68 -36.97
C MET A 1197 -37.79 20.71 -35.97
N ASN A 1198 -36.53 20.47 -35.60
CA ASN A 1198 -35.30 21.24 -35.91
C ASN A 1198 -35.15 22.74 -35.58
N GLY A 1199 -34.01 23.03 -34.91
CA GLY A 1199 -33.23 24.28 -34.97
C GLY A 1199 -32.47 24.54 -33.65
N SER A 1200 -31.22 24.09 -33.41
CA SER A 1200 -29.93 24.65 -33.86
C SER A 1200 -29.79 26.16 -33.54
N LEU A 1201 -28.72 26.75 -33.00
CA LEU A 1201 -27.37 26.38 -32.54
C LEU A 1201 -26.81 27.62 -31.78
N ASN A 1202 -25.87 27.37 -30.86
CA ASN A 1202 -24.73 28.21 -30.44
C ASN A 1202 -24.91 29.57 -29.72
N GLY A 1203 -24.19 29.70 -28.59
CA GLY A 1203 -23.87 30.97 -27.95
C GLY A 1203 -23.08 30.80 -26.65
N SER A 1204 -21.76 30.86 -26.76
CA SER A 1204 -20.71 30.89 -25.74
C SER A 1204 -20.85 32.00 -24.67
N GLY A 1205 -20.27 31.79 -23.48
CA GLY A 1205 -19.75 32.90 -22.66
C GLY A 1205 -19.86 32.72 -21.14
N ASN A 1206 -18.70 32.75 -20.48
CA ASN A 1206 -18.46 32.83 -19.04
C ASN A 1206 -19.29 33.90 -18.31
N ASP A 1207 -19.62 33.66 -17.03
CA ASP A 1207 -19.13 34.53 -15.94
C ASP A 1207 -19.43 33.98 -14.53
N ILE A 1208 -18.36 33.92 -13.73
CA ILE A 1208 -18.33 33.61 -12.31
C ILE A 1208 -18.35 34.93 -11.52
N ARG A 1209 -19.16 34.94 -10.45
CA ARG A 1209 -19.50 36.09 -9.62
C ARG A 1209 -18.31 36.63 -8.81
N ASN A 1210 -18.14 37.96 -8.87
CA ASN A 1210 -17.37 38.78 -7.94
C ASN A 1210 -18.26 39.27 -6.78
N THR A 1211 -17.74 39.23 -5.55
CA THR A 1211 -18.25 39.96 -4.37
C THR A 1211 -17.49 41.27 -4.17
N ARG A 1212 -18.25 42.35 -4.00
CA ARG A 1212 -17.83 43.75 -3.88
C ARG A 1212 -17.29 44.11 -2.48
N MET A 1213 -16.30 45.02 -2.43
CA MET A 1213 -16.22 46.09 -1.42
C MET A 1213 -15.77 47.40 -2.08
N ARG A 1214 -16.30 48.52 -1.58
CA ARG A 1214 -16.24 49.88 -2.15
C ARG A 1214 -15.07 50.74 -1.60
N PRO A 1215 -14.71 51.85 -2.28
CA PRO A 1215 -13.41 52.53 -2.15
C PRO A 1215 -13.43 53.82 -1.30
N GLY A 1216 -12.26 54.22 -0.81
CA GLY A 1216 -11.95 55.52 -0.21
C GLY A 1216 -10.68 56.12 -0.82
N ALA A 1217 -10.66 57.45 -0.96
CA ALA A 1217 -9.88 58.26 -1.88
C ALA A 1217 -8.37 58.44 -1.60
N ALA A 1218 -7.63 58.77 -2.66
CA ALA A 1218 -6.22 59.19 -2.68
C ALA A 1218 -6.02 60.67 -2.25
N PRO A 1219 -4.76 61.06 -1.96
CA PRO A 1219 -4.23 62.26 -2.62
C PRO A 1219 -2.76 62.16 -3.09
N SER A 1220 -2.56 62.77 -4.27
CA SER A 1220 -1.41 63.48 -4.88
C SER A 1220 0.04 63.30 -4.40
N GLU A 1221 0.89 63.14 -5.42
CA GLU A 1221 2.34 63.39 -5.46
C GLU A 1221 2.73 64.83 -5.09
N ASP A 1222 3.86 64.94 -4.38
CA ASP A 1222 4.93 65.95 -4.44
C ASP A 1222 5.43 66.29 -3.03
N LEU A 1223 6.68 65.93 -2.72
CA LEU A 1223 7.66 66.78 -2.03
C LEU A 1223 9.00 66.06 -1.82
N GLN A 1224 10.04 66.83 -2.07
CA GLN A 1224 11.46 66.49 -2.01
C GLN A 1224 12.03 66.45 -0.57
N PHE A 1225 13.24 65.86 -0.50
CA PHE A 1225 14.37 66.13 0.40
C PHE A 1225 14.51 65.42 1.77
N SER A 1226 15.60 64.63 1.79
CA SER A 1226 16.72 64.61 2.75
C SER A 1226 16.57 63.97 4.14
N LEU A 1227 17.57 63.10 4.38
CA LEU A 1227 18.06 62.44 5.60
C LEU A 1227 17.31 61.18 6.05
#